data_AF-A0AAN0J078-F1
#
_entry.id   AF-A0AAN0J078-F1
#
_cell.length_a   1.000
_cell.length_b   1.000
_cell.length_c   1.000
_cell.angle_alpha   90.00
_cell.angle_beta   90.00
_cell.angle_gamma   90.00
#
_symmetry.space_group_name_H-M   'P 1'
#
loop_
_entity.id
_entity.type
_entity.pdbx_description
1 polymer ?
#
loop_
_entity_poly.entity_id
_entity_poly.type
_entity_poly.pdbx_seq_one_letter_code
_entity_poly.pdbx_strand_id
1 'polypeptide(L)'
;MAAQYLVSVPAKATKSVDFTDKLPRFIANNYEEEAGTFRDAIKELNVLRESTVVKSPDKHETGLDLIIRYHDQLAAIENKLPISESQIHIKFNWHDAFSTGLLSSKNASMVSGLYERCCVLFNIGALQSQIAKSQNFDSDEGLKAAAKHFQGAAGTYQHLREQVFAHLQSSPTPDLSAESLTALATLMLAQAQEVCVFKAYKDKIKTHVIVKLAMQCSDLYSEALSNMMVGSVRGQWEKGWLAIVSGKSQYFHGVAQHHLGLVAQSNKSFGEAVARMKKASDLVREADRRGEVFFKPYELTSSLKKDLEAVEKDNNFIYNDRVPDFGTLEPPGKASIAKAIQFQSPASNFLDLFANLVPLPVSRAMSNYNGKKDALVNEELEKLRNATSSLNENLASKNLPAAIEDTGGNAVPDSIKEKSQGIREQGGIQSLEDKLYSLPELLTRNREILDETQRMLDEEERDDTALKERFGSKWKRTTSNELTQSIRNDVVKFQGIIESATKADSTVREKFETHRPAMVTLTKSETDLEASLPKAGAMAAVKAGSPSVQELRSLMEDVKTIKAEREVLEQQLKRPIADIIPKFLQSLKELGDVDEEAISEAHLRTEYGKIQEQVAESVERQEVLERKINAAYVQFQQETEQRGVSERDQMLKDLAAGFDAYMELSNNLAEGSKFYNDLTPLLVKIQGKVSDFVYARTTEKDDLLKDLQRNIASTPSQPAPPVPQYQQGKEQPPARPPPPAVQQSQPPPPSQPSHNPSAPPPQGSYYQQPPPQGQPPPQGGYAPPYGYAQGPPPPHGYYQQAPPPGAYAPPPQGYHPPPPHGYAPQPYYGAPPPQGYYQPPPPHGYGQQQQPYQPPPRR
;
A
#
# COMPACT_ATOMS: atom_id res chain seq x y z
N MET A 1 50.59 -9.55 -16.96
CA MET A 1 49.50 -8.86 -17.67
C MET A 1 48.93 -7.74 -16.79
N ALA A 2 48.26 -6.75 -17.36
CA ALA A 2 47.78 -5.54 -16.68
C ALA A 2 46.53 -5.71 -15.76
N ALA A 3 46.05 -6.94 -15.54
CA ALA A 3 44.84 -7.22 -14.74
C ALA A 3 44.92 -6.67 -13.30
N GLN A 4 46.13 -6.55 -12.74
CA GLN A 4 46.37 -5.93 -11.42
C GLN A 4 45.97 -4.45 -11.33
N TYR A 5 45.74 -3.77 -12.46
CA TYR A 5 45.44 -2.33 -12.54
C TYR A 5 43.97 -2.05 -12.86
N LEU A 6 43.07 -3.01 -12.68
CA LEU A 6 41.62 -2.76 -12.77
C LEU A 6 41.17 -1.88 -11.59
N VAL A 7 40.29 -0.91 -11.86
CA VAL A 7 39.67 -0.09 -10.81
C VAL A 7 38.25 -0.56 -10.52
N SER A 8 37.76 -0.26 -9.32
CA SER A 8 36.41 -0.62 -8.87
C SER A 8 35.83 0.58 -8.14
N VAL A 9 34.55 0.85 -8.37
CA VAL A 9 33.88 2.02 -7.80
C VAL A 9 33.65 1.80 -6.30
N PRO A 10 33.97 2.79 -5.44
CA PRO A 10 33.59 2.76 -4.04
C PRO A 10 32.06 2.79 -3.90
N ALA A 11 31.52 2.08 -2.91
CA ALA A 11 30.10 2.17 -2.59
C ALA A 11 29.81 3.46 -1.83
N LYS A 12 28.64 4.06 -2.08
CA LYS A 12 28.09 5.14 -1.26
C LYS A 12 27.80 4.62 0.14
N ALA A 13 28.07 5.46 1.13
CA ALA A 13 27.74 5.20 2.52
C ALA A 13 26.44 5.93 2.91
N THR A 14 25.67 5.33 3.83
CA THR A 14 24.43 5.90 4.37
C THR A 14 24.31 5.63 5.86
N LYS A 15 23.42 6.35 6.53
CA LYS A 15 23.08 6.12 7.95
C LYS A 15 21.90 5.16 8.08
N SER A 16 21.78 4.54 9.25
CA SER A 16 20.59 3.76 9.62
C SER A 16 19.34 4.65 9.61
N VAL A 17 18.22 4.06 9.19
CA VAL A 17 16.90 4.69 9.08
C VAL A 17 15.89 3.65 9.57
N ASP A 18 14.90 4.08 10.34
CA ASP A 18 13.89 3.19 10.90
C ASP A 18 12.58 3.26 10.12
N PHE A 19 12.23 2.16 9.45
CA PHE A 19 10.92 2.00 8.79
C PHE A 19 9.79 1.60 9.74
N THR A 20 10.11 1.12 10.96
CA THR A 20 9.16 0.49 11.88
C THR A 20 8.28 1.48 12.64
N ASP A 21 8.53 2.78 12.52
CA ASP A 21 7.68 3.83 13.12
C ASP A 21 6.67 4.41 12.12
N LYS A 22 7.15 4.93 10.98
CA LYS A 22 6.32 5.72 10.05
C LYS A 22 5.48 4.86 9.10
N LEU A 23 6.00 3.72 8.63
CA LEU A 23 5.25 2.87 7.71
C LEU A 23 4.01 2.25 8.38
N PRO A 24 4.09 1.65 9.59
CA PRO A 24 2.90 1.09 10.23
C PRO A 24 1.82 2.14 10.52
N ARG A 25 2.22 3.35 10.96
CA ARG A 25 1.27 4.46 11.18
C ARG A 25 0.58 4.89 9.90
N PHE A 26 1.32 5.00 8.80
CA PHE A 26 0.73 5.33 7.51
C PHE A 26 -0.26 4.25 7.07
N ILE A 27 0.10 2.97 7.24
CA ILE A 27 -0.77 1.86 6.89
C ILE A 27 -2.08 1.93 7.69
N ALA A 28 -1.99 2.02 9.01
CA ALA A 28 -3.14 2.07 9.90
C ALA A 28 -4.06 3.29 9.66
N ASN A 29 -3.51 4.41 9.18
CA ASN A 29 -4.28 5.63 8.95
C ASN A 29 -4.92 5.71 7.56
N ASN A 30 -4.38 5.00 6.56
CA ASN A 30 -4.80 5.18 5.16
C ASN A 30 -5.38 3.91 4.53
N TYR A 31 -5.18 2.75 5.15
CA TYR A 31 -5.74 1.48 4.72
C TYR A 31 -6.70 0.95 5.78
N GLU A 32 -7.79 0.31 5.37
CA GLU A 32 -8.74 -0.38 6.26
C GLU A 32 -8.18 -1.70 6.81
N GLU A 33 -6.86 -1.77 6.99
CA GLU A 33 -6.12 -2.93 7.42
C GLU A 33 -5.92 -2.92 8.94
N GLU A 34 -5.87 -4.11 9.55
CA GLU A 34 -5.60 -4.23 10.99
C GLU A 34 -4.19 -3.70 11.34
N ALA A 35 -4.10 -3.07 12.51
CA ALA A 35 -2.84 -2.56 13.03
C ALA A 35 -1.88 -3.73 13.30
N GLY A 36 -0.95 -3.96 12.37
CA GLY A 36 0.08 -4.99 12.52
C GLY A 36 0.19 -5.99 11.37
N THR A 37 -0.76 -6.01 10.41
CA THR A 37 -0.76 -6.96 9.27
C THR A 37 0.59 -7.02 8.54
N PHE A 38 1.22 -5.86 8.33
CA PHE A 38 2.49 -5.75 7.60
C PHE A 38 3.72 -5.56 8.50
N ARG A 39 3.60 -5.78 9.82
CA ARG A 39 4.68 -5.51 10.78
C ARG A 39 5.94 -6.32 10.46
N ASP A 40 5.80 -7.59 10.11
CA ASP A 40 6.95 -8.45 9.83
C ASP A 40 7.58 -8.14 8.46
N ALA A 41 6.76 -7.82 7.45
CA ALA A 41 7.24 -7.30 6.17
C ALA A 41 8.07 -6.02 6.34
N ILE A 42 7.63 -5.10 7.21
CA ILE A 42 8.36 -3.85 7.51
C ILE A 42 9.67 -4.13 8.25
N LYS A 43 9.68 -5.06 9.22
CA LYS A 43 10.93 -5.49 9.88
C LYS A 43 11.90 -6.10 8.87
N GLU A 44 11.43 -6.94 7.97
CA GLU A 44 12.26 -7.57 6.94
C GLU A 44 12.83 -6.53 5.98
N LEU A 45 12.04 -5.57 5.52
CA LEU A 45 12.52 -4.42 4.73
C LEU A 45 13.63 -3.65 5.47
N ASN A 46 13.45 -3.42 6.78
CA ASN A 46 14.45 -2.76 7.60
C ASN A 46 15.75 -3.57 7.71
N VAL A 47 15.66 -4.89 7.93
CA VAL A 47 16.81 -5.79 7.96
C VAL A 47 17.52 -5.83 6.61
N LEU A 48 16.78 -5.87 5.50
CA LEU A 48 17.35 -5.81 4.14
C LEU A 48 18.15 -4.53 3.94
N ARG A 49 17.60 -3.37 4.32
CA ARG A 49 18.33 -2.10 4.24
C ARG A 49 19.60 -2.13 5.09
N GLU A 50 19.48 -2.47 6.37
CA GLU A 50 20.62 -2.45 7.30
C GLU A 50 21.75 -3.41 6.86
N SER A 51 21.40 -4.58 6.35
CA SER A 51 22.36 -5.59 5.91
C SER A 51 23.04 -5.28 4.58
N THR A 52 22.39 -4.55 3.67
CA THR A 52 22.89 -4.33 2.30
C THR A 52 23.51 -2.96 2.06
N VAL A 53 23.02 -1.91 2.73
CA VAL A 53 23.47 -0.53 2.46
C VAL A 53 24.14 0.16 3.65
N VAL A 54 23.78 -0.20 4.90
CA VAL A 54 24.40 0.39 6.10
C VAL A 54 25.67 -0.36 6.48
N LYS A 55 25.60 -1.70 6.49
CA LYS A 55 26.77 -2.56 6.58
C LYS A 55 27.44 -2.65 5.21
N SER A 56 28.77 -2.73 5.17
CA SER A 56 29.47 -2.97 3.90
C SER A 56 28.98 -4.29 3.30
N PRO A 57 28.44 -4.28 2.07
CA PRO A 57 27.90 -5.48 1.45
C PRO A 57 29.01 -6.51 1.23
N ASP A 58 28.64 -7.80 1.33
CA ASP A 58 29.52 -8.90 0.96
C ASP A 58 29.91 -8.76 -0.52
N LYS A 59 31.21 -8.83 -0.82
CA LYS A 59 31.78 -8.62 -2.17
C LYS A 59 31.67 -9.88 -3.01
N HIS A 60 30.47 -10.45 -3.04
CA HIS A 60 30.12 -11.73 -3.64
C HIS A 60 28.73 -11.65 -4.29
N GLU A 61 28.40 -12.61 -5.18
CA GLU A 61 27.10 -12.64 -5.88
C GLU A 61 25.90 -12.67 -4.91
N THR A 62 26.04 -13.33 -3.76
CA THR A 62 25.05 -13.34 -2.68
C THR A 62 24.75 -11.94 -2.14
N GLY A 63 25.79 -11.11 -1.96
CA GLY A 63 25.62 -9.72 -1.55
C GLY A 63 24.93 -8.89 -2.63
N LEU A 64 25.24 -9.16 -3.91
CA LEU A 64 24.62 -8.51 -5.06
C LEU A 64 23.12 -8.82 -5.17
N ASP A 65 22.73 -10.08 -4.99
CA ASP A 65 21.32 -10.49 -5.01
C ASP A 65 20.52 -9.83 -3.89
N LEU A 66 21.10 -9.70 -2.69
CA LEU A 66 20.44 -9.05 -1.55
C LEU A 66 20.18 -7.56 -1.79
N ILE A 67 21.16 -6.82 -2.34
CA ILE A 67 20.97 -5.38 -2.62
C ILE A 67 20.00 -5.16 -3.80
N ILE A 68 19.97 -6.05 -4.79
CA ILE A 68 18.95 -6.03 -5.86
C ILE A 68 17.56 -6.28 -5.27
N ARG A 69 17.42 -7.28 -4.38
CA ARG A 69 16.14 -7.53 -3.68
C ARG A 69 15.66 -6.32 -2.89
N TYR A 70 16.57 -5.60 -2.22
CA TYR A 70 16.22 -4.36 -1.52
C TYR A 70 15.76 -3.27 -2.50
N HIS A 71 16.46 -3.08 -3.62
CA HIS A 71 16.04 -2.17 -4.69
C HIS A 71 14.63 -2.51 -5.20
N ASP A 72 14.36 -3.78 -5.49
CA ASP A 72 13.08 -4.25 -6.01
C ASP A 72 11.96 -4.05 -4.99
N GLN A 73 12.24 -4.25 -3.71
CA GLN A 73 11.26 -4.00 -2.66
C GLN A 73 10.91 -2.52 -2.54
N LEU A 74 11.89 -1.61 -2.67
CA LEU A 74 11.63 -0.17 -2.71
C LEU A 74 10.79 0.22 -3.94
N ALA A 75 11.01 -0.42 -5.09
CA ALA A 75 10.20 -0.21 -6.29
C ALA A 75 8.76 -0.71 -6.09
N ALA A 76 8.59 -1.88 -5.49
CA ALA A 76 7.28 -2.49 -5.26
C ALA A 76 6.40 -1.69 -4.28
N ILE A 77 7.01 -1.04 -3.28
CA ILE A 77 6.27 -0.22 -2.32
C ILE A 77 6.02 1.21 -2.80
N GLU A 78 6.61 1.68 -3.90
CA GLU A 78 6.57 3.10 -4.30
C GLU A 78 5.14 3.68 -4.37
N ASN A 79 4.22 2.94 -4.99
CA ASN A 79 2.81 3.34 -5.13
C ASN A 79 1.92 2.97 -3.93
N LYS A 80 2.43 2.12 -3.01
CA LYS A 80 1.70 1.61 -1.84
C LYS A 80 2.04 2.43 -0.60
N LEU A 81 3.32 2.72 -0.41
CA LEU A 81 3.92 3.43 0.70
C LEU A 81 4.81 4.54 0.14
N PRO A 82 4.21 5.61 -0.40
CA PRO A 82 4.93 6.68 -1.05
C PRO A 82 5.77 7.48 -0.05
N ILE A 83 7.09 7.24 -0.07
CA ILE A 83 8.07 7.97 0.73
C ILE A 83 8.36 9.30 0.02
N SER A 84 7.76 10.36 0.53
CA SER A 84 7.80 11.71 -0.02
C SER A 84 7.61 12.75 1.08
N GLU A 85 7.92 14.02 0.77
CA GLU A 85 7.71 15.15 1.69
C GLU A 85 6.25 15.30 2.15
N SER A 86 5.29 14.93 1.28
CA SER A 86 3.85 15.14 1.51
C SER A 86 3.13 13.97 2.18
N GLN A 87 3.70 12.76 2.17
CA GLN A 87 3.02 11.54 2.66
C GLN A 87 3.83 10.85 3.75
N ILE A 88 4.81 10.01 3.39
CA ILE A 88 5.64 9.29 4.37
C ILE A 88 7.00 9.97 4.48
N HIS A 89 7.18 10.73 5.57
CA HIS A 89 8.37 11.56 5.76
C HIS A 89 9.57 10.78 6.30
N ILE A 90 10.20 9.91 5.50
CA ILE A 90 11.44 9.19 5.86
C ILE A 90 12.63 9.83 5.14
N LYS A 91 13.59 10.34 5.92
CA LYS A 91 14.76 11.06 5.40
C LYS A 91 15.95 10.14 5.23
N PHE A 92 16.45 10.01 4.01
CA PHE A 92 17.65 9.24 3.67
C PHE A 92 18.86 10.16 3.55
N ASN A 93 19.96 9.84 4.24
CA ASN A 93 21.21 10.62 4.21
C ASN A 93 22.32 9.77 3.56
N TRP A 94 22.74 10.15 2.36
CA TRP A 94 23.79 9.47 1.62
C TRP A 94 25.01 10.36 1.44
N HIS A 95 26.18 9.72 1.50
CA HIS A 95 27.47 10.32 1.23
C HIS A 95 27.85 10.10 -0.23
N ASP A 96 28.56 11.08 -0.80
CA ASP A 96 29.20 10.95 -2.10
C ASP A 96 30.27 9.84 -2.07
N ALA A 97 30.25 8.96 -3.08
CA ALA A 97 31.10 7.77 -3.13
C ALA A 97 32.60 8.08 -3.21
N PHE A 98 32.99 9.23 -3.75
CA PHE A 98 34.39 9.56 -4.00
C PHE A 98 34.97 10.57 -2.99
N SER A 99 34.17 11.01 -2.03
CA SER A 99 34.62 11.94 -1.00
C SER A 99 35.57 11.25 -0.01
N THR A 100 36.88 11.48 -0.17
CA THR A 100 37.92 10.99 0.74
C THR A 100 38.34 12.08 1.72
N GLY A 101 37.93 11.97 2.99
CA GLY A 101 38.38 12.81 4.12
C GLY A 101 37.28 13.54 4.91
N LEU A 102 37.48 13.70 6.23
CA LEU A 102 36.51 14.31 7.17
C LEU A 102 36.10 15.75 6.84
N LEU A 103 36.93 16.51 6.10
CA LEU A 103 36.72 17.94 5.83
C LEU A 103 36.08 18.23 4.45
N SER A 104 35.80 17.20 3.63
CA SER A 104 35.24 17.34 2.28
C SER A 104 34.12 16.35 1.95
N SER A 105 33.58 15.65 2.96
CA SER A 105 32.46 14.71 2.77
C SER A 105 31.21 15.45 2.31
N LYS A 106 30.97 15.47 0.99
CA LYS A 106 29.70 15.92 0.41
C LYS A 106 28.64 14.87 0.74
N ASN A 107 27.55 15.31 1.35
CA ASN A 107 26.38 14.47 1.62
C ASN A 107 25.11 15.16 1.09
N ALA A 108 24.09 14.38 0.83
CA ALA A 108 22.76 14.88 0.56
C ALA A 108 21.75 14.12 1.41
N SER A 109 20.73 14.83 1.89
CA SER A 109 19.63 14.28 2.66
C SER A 109 18.32 14.61 1.97
N MET A 110 17.52 13.60 1.64
CA MET A 110 16.25 13.79 0.96
C MET A 110 15.17 12.88 1.53
N VAL A 111 13.93 13.37 1.54
CA VAL A 111 12.75 12.60 1.91
C VAL A 111 12.11 12.05 0.64
N SER A 112 12.75 11.04 0.06
CA SER A 112 12.35 10.49 -1.22
C SER A 112 12.75 9.01 -1.34
N GLY A 113 11.77 8.14 -1.54
CA GLY A 113 12.00 6.72 -1.84
C GLY A 113 12.76 6.52 -3.15
N LEU A 114 12.50 7.37 -4.15
CA LEU A 114 13.23 7.38 -5.40
C LEU A 114 14.72 7.74 -5.20
N TYR A 115 15.03 8.72 -4.35
CA TYR A 115 16.42 9.06 -4.02
C TYR A 115 17.17 7.87 -3.40
N GLU A 116 16.53 7.17 -2.45
CA GLU A 116 17.06 5.94 -1.87
C GLU A 116 17.34 4.90 -2.97
N ARG A 117 16.36 4.63 -3.85
CA ARG A 117 16.51 3.69 -4.97
C ARG A 117 17.68 4.03 -5.89
N CYS A 118 17.84 5.30 -6.25
CA CYS A 118 18.97 5.75 -7.07
C CYS A 118 20.32 5.49 -6.39
N CYS A 119 20.43 5.74 -5.08
CA CYS A 119 21.66 5.48 -4.33
C CYS A 119 21.94 3.97 -4.19
N VAL A 120 20.91 3.15 -3.98
CA VAL A 120 21.00 1.68 -3.96
C VAL A 120 21.47 1.17 -5.32
N LEU A 121 20.91 1.68 -6.41
CA LEU A 121 21.30 1.31 -7.78
C LEU A 121 22.75 1.69 -8.10
N PHE A 122 23.24 2.83 -7.60
CA PHE A 122 24.66 3.16 -7.68
C PHE A 122 25.52 2.11 -6.98
N ASN A 123 25.12 1.68 -5.78
CA ASN A 123 25.83 0.65 -5.02
C ASN A 123 25.77 -0.73 -5.67
N ILE A 124 24.71 -1.07 -6.40
CA ILE A 124 24.64 -2.28 -7.24
C ILE A 124 25.76 -2.24 -8.29
N GLY A 125 25.90 -1.13 -9.04
CA GLY A 125 26.97 -0.96 -10.02
C GLY A 125 28.36 -0.99 -9.38
N ALA A 126 28.51 -0.38 -8.19
CA ALA A 126 29.77 -0.39 -7.46
C ALA A 126 30.15 -1.81 -7.02
N LEU A 127 29.21 -2.56 -6.47
CA LEU A 127 29.43 -3.93 -6.03
C LEU A 127 29.76 -4.87 -7.20
N GLN A 128 29.08 -4.73 -8.34
CA GLN A 128 29.44 -5.44 -9.57
C GLN A 128 30.89 -5.15 -9.99
N SER A 129 31.34 -3.89 -9.96
CA SER A 129 32.73 -3.55 -10.30
C SER A 129 33.75 -4.14 -9.32
N GLN A 130 33.39 -4.24 -8.03
CA GLN A 130 34.25 -4.83 -7.00
C GLN A 130 34.34 -6.35 -7.14
N ILE A 131 33.21 -7.03 -7.41
CA ILE A 131 33.16 -8.47 -7.70
C ILE A 131 33.98 -8.75 -8.96
N ALA A 132 33.84 -7.94 -10.01
CA ALA A 132 34.59 -8.13 -11.26
C ALA A 132 36.10 -8.05 -11.04
N LYS A 133 36.56 -7.09 -10.23
CA LYS A 133 37.97 -6.90 -9.88
C LYS A 133 38.53 -8.03 -9.00
N SER A 134 37.70 -8.68 -8.17
CA SER A 134 38.14 -9.76 -7.28
C SER A 134 38.18 -11.15 -7.92
N GLN A 135 37.75 -11.28 -9.19
CA GLN A 135 37.74 -12.56 -9.89
C GLN A 135 39.15 -13.14 -10.11
N ASN A 136 39.22 -14.46 -10.28
CA ASN A 136 40.45 -15.14 -10.67
C ASN A 136 40.68 -15.06 -12.19
N PHE A 137 41.56 -14.17 -12.63
CA PHE A 137 41.90 -13.94 -14.04
C PHE A 137 42.68 -15.09 -14.69
N ASP A 138 43.18 -16.07 -13.91
CA ASP A 138 43.82 -17.27 -14.44
C ASP A 138 42.80 -18.39 -14.77
N SER A 139 41.53 -18.22 -14.37
CA SER A 139 40.43 -19.16 -14.65
C SER A 139 39.54 -18.65 -15.79
N ASP A 140 38.99 -19.55 -16.60
CA ASP A 140 38.07 -19.16 -17.69
C ASP A 140 36.75 -18.65 -17.14
N GLU A 141 36.30 -19.24 -16.04
CA GLU A 141 35.13 -18.87 -15.27
C GLU A 141 35.29 -17.46 -14.71
N GLY A 142 36.43 -17.15 -14.08
CA GLY A 142 36.71 -15.83 -13.51
C GLY A 142 36.81 -14.73 -14.57
N LEU A 143 37.40 -15.01 -15.75
CA LEU A 143 37.41 -14.05 -16.87
C LEU A 143 35.99 -13.78 -17.40
N LYS A 144 35.16 -14.83 -17.55
CA LYS A 144 33.76 -14.67 -17.96
C LYS A 144 32.95 -13.89 -16.93
N ALA A 145 33.12 -14.21 -15.64
CA ALA A 145 32.46 -13.52 -14.54
C ALA A 145 32.88 -12.04 -14.47
N ALA A 146 34.17 -11.74 -14.56
CA ALA A 146 34.67 -10.36 -14.54
C ALA A 146 34.11 -9.54 -15.70
N ALA A 147 34.14 -10.09 -16.92
CA ALA A 147 33.55 -9.44 -18.08
C ALA A 147 32.03 -9.23 -17.90
N LYS A 148 31.29 -10.22 -17.38
CA LYS A 148 29.85 -10.11 -17.11
C LYS A 148 29.56 -8.99 -16.10
N HIS A 149 30.27 -8.96 -14.98
CA HIS A 149 30.02 -7.97 -13.93
C HIS A 149 30.42 -6.55 -14.32
N PHE A 150 31.52 -6.34 -15.06
CA PHE A 150 31.84 -5.01 -15.61
C PHE A 150 30.80 -4.55 -16.65
N GLN A 151 30.31 -5.44 -17.50
CA GLN A 151 29.22 -5.14 -18.43
C GLN A 151 27.90 -4.81 -17.70
N GLY A 152 27.61 -5.53 -16.62
CA GLY A 152 26.49 -5.25 -15.71
C GLY A 152 26.62 -3.87 -15.08
N ALA A 153 27.78 -3.56 -14.50
CA ALA A 153 28.03 -2.25 -13.88
C ALA A 153 27.85 -1.10 -14.88
N ALA A 154 28.35 -1.28 -16.11
CA ALA A 154 28.17 -0.31 -17.19
C ALA A 154 26.69 -0.05 -17.48
N GLY A 155 25.88 -1.10 -17.63
CA GLY A 155 24.45 -0.95 -17.91
C GLY A 155 23.64 -0.46 -16.71
N THR A 156 24.03 -0.81 -15.49
CA THR A 156 23.45 -0.25 -14.26
C THR A 156 23.66 1.26 -14.15
N TYR A 157 24.87 1.77 -14.44
CA TYR A 157 25.11 3.21 -14.45
C TYR A 157 24.40 3.95 -15.59
N GLN A 158 24.23 3.31 -16.76
CA GLN A 158 23.41 3.86 -17.85
C GLN A 158 21.94 3.99 -17.42
N HIS A 159 21.38 2.94 -16.83
CA HIS A 159 20.00 2.95 -16.34
C HIS A 159 19.80 3.99 -15.23
N LEU A 160 20.72 4.08 -14.28
CA LEU A 160 20.68 5.06 -13.20
C LEU A 160 20.69 6.50 -13.73
N ARG A 161 21.46 6.78 -14.79
CA ARG A 161 21.51 8.12 -15.41
C ARG A 161 20.13 8.56 -15.93
N GLU A 162 19.41 7.65 -16.57
CA GLU A 162 18.06 7.90 -17.09
C GLU A 162 17.06 8.13 -15.95
N GLN A 163 17.12 7.31 -14.90
CA GLN A 163 16.28 7.43 -13.69
C GLN A 163 16.46 8.78 -12.99
N VAL A 164 17.70 9.18 -12.70
CA VAL A 164 18.02 10.44 -11.98
C VAL A 164 17.57 11.65 -12.77
N PHE A 165 17.87 11.69 -14.08
CA PHE A 165 17.55 12.84 -14.93
C PHE A 165 16.04 13.07 -15.08
N ALA A 166 15.25 11.99 -15.18
CA ALA A 166 13.82 12.11 -15.43
C ALA A 166 12.99 12.44 -14.17
N HIS A 167 13.45 12.07 -12.96
CA HIS A 167 12.55 12.01 -11.81
C HIS A 167 13.07 12.68 -10.52
N LEU A 168 14.37 13.01 -10.42
CA LEU A 168 14.91 13.65 -9.21
C LEU A 168 14.89 15.18 -9.33
N GLN A 169 13.98 15.84 -8.61
CA GLN A 169 13.83 17.31 -8.66
C GLN A 169 14.91 18.09 -7.89
N SER A 170 15.58 17.44 -6.92
CA SER A 170 16.64 18.05 -6.09
C SER A 170 18.01 17.61 -6.54
N SER A 171 19.02 18.48 -6.39
CA SER A 171 20.39 18.18 -6.79
C SER A 171 21.01 17.08 -5.88
N PRO A 172 21.36 15.90 -6.43
CA PRO A 172 21.97 14.84 -5.64
C PRO A 172 23.46 15.10 -5.36
N THR A 173 24.15 14.16 -4.73
CA THR A 173 25.61 14.19 -4.61
C THR A 173 26.26 14.12 -6.01
N PRO A 174 27.46 14.72 -6.21
CA PRO A 174 28.12 14.79 -7.52
C PRO A 174 28.34 13.44 -8.23
N ASP A 175 28.57 12.37 -7.46
CA ASP A 175 28.67 11.00 -7.99
C ASP A 175 27.44 10.50 -8.77
N LEU A 176 26.25 11.08 -8.53
CA LEU A 176 25.00 10.79 -9.23
C LEU A 176 24.74 11.74 -10.42
N SER A 177 25.65 12.65 -10.75
CA SER A 177 25.49 13.53 -11.92
C SER A 177 25.52 12.74 -13.23
N ALA A 178 24.90 13.27 -14.28
CA ALA A 178 24.86 12.63 -15.59
C ALA A 178 26.27 12.40 -16.17
N GLU A 179 27.19 13.34 -15.95
CA GLU A 179 28.59 13.25 -16.35
C GLU A 179 29.33 12.17 -15.58
N SER A 180 29.13 12.09 -14.25
CA SER A 180 29.72 11.07 -13.39
C SER A 180 29.30 9.67 -13.83
N LEU A 181 27.99 9.47 -14.01
CA LEU A 181 27.42 8.19 -14.41
C LEU A 181 27.84 7.78 -15.83
N THR A 182 27.96 8.75 -16.76
CA THR A 182 28.46 8.49 -18.12
C THR A 182 29.93 8.08 -18.11
N ALA A 183 30.77 8.76 -17.31
CA ALA A 183 32.18 8.42 -17.16
C ALA A 183 32.34 7.01 -16.56
N LEU A 184 31.59 6.69 -15.49
CA LEU A 184 31.62 5.37 -14.86
C LEU A 184 31.13 4.26 -15.79
N ALA A 185 30.01 4.47 -16.50
CA ALA A 185 29.51 3.49 -17.46
C ALA A 185 30.55 3.17 -18.55
N THR A 186 31.18 4.20 -19.11
CA THR A 186 32.21 4.05 -20.16
C THR A 186 33.46 3.35 -19.62
N LEU A 187 33.90 3.71 -18.40
CA LEU A 187 35.06 3.09 -17.75
C LEU A 187 34.84 1.60 -17.47
N MET A 188 33.66 1.23 -16.95
CA MET A 188 33.31 -0.16 -16.71
C MET A 188 33.26 -0.96 -18.02
N LEU A 189 32.74 -0.37 -19.09
CA LEU A 189 32.72 -1.00 -20.42
C LEU A 189 34.14 -1.18 -21.00
N ALA A 190 35.03 -0.20 -20.82
CA ALA A 190 36.43 -0.30 -21.21
C ALA A 190 37.14 -1.46 -20.47
N GLN A 191 36.89 -1.60 -19.16
CA GLN A 191 37.41 -2.71 -18.35
C GLN A 191 36.85 -4.06 -18.79
N ALA A 192 35.57 -4.15 -19.13
CA ALA A 192 35.00 -5.38 -19.70
C ALA A 192 35.69 -5.78 -21.03
N GLN A 193 35.94 -4.80 -21.90
CA GLN A 193 36.67 -5.05 -23.15
C GLN A 193 38.13 -5.46 -22.88
N GLU A 194 38.80 -4.87 -21.88
CA GLU A 194 40.13 -5.30 -21.42
C GLU A 194 40.12 -6.78 -20.99
N VAL A 195 39.11 -7.21 -20.22
CA VAL A 195 38.99 -8.63 -19.82
C VAL A 195 38.80 -9.53 -21.05
N CYS A 196 38.01 -9.11 -22.04
CA CYS A 196 37.86 -9.84 -23.30
C CYS A 196 39.19 -9.96 -24.08
N VAL A 197 40.03 -8.92 -24.05
CA VAL A 197 41.38 -8.97 -24.64
C VAL A 197 42.25 -10.00 -23.91
N PHE A 198 42.24 -10.01 -22.56
CA PHE A 198 42.96 -11.04 -21.79
C PHE A 198 42.48 -12.45 -22.07
N LYS A 199 41.17 -12.64 -22.18
CA LYS A 199 40.63 -13.94 -22.57
C LYS A 199 41.10 -14.36 -23.96
N ALA A 200 41.10 -13.44 -24.93
CA ALA A 200 41.56 -13.73 -26.29
C ALA A 200 43.04 -14.16 -26.33
N TYR A 201 43.89 -13.59 -25.46
CA TYR A 201 45.27 -14.06 -25.28
C TYR A 201 45.35 -15.47 -24.73
N LYS A 202 44.60 -15.74 -23.66
CA LYS A 202 44.59 -17.04 -22.98
C LYS A 202 44.09 -18.17 -23.89
N ASP A 203 43.04 -17.89 -24.65
CA ASP A 203 42.45 -18.79 -25.64
C ASP A 203 43.30 -18.94 -26.91
N LYS A 204 44.42 -18.19 -27.02
CA LYS A 204 45.29 -18.15 -28.20
C LYS A 204 44.53 -17.85 -29.50
N ILE A 205 43.58 -16.90 -29.42
CA ILE A 205 42.80 -16.48 -30.58
C ILE A 205 43.73 -15.87 -31.65
N LYS A 206 43.34 -15.98 -32.92
CA LYS A 206 44.10 -15.45 -34.06
C LYS A 206 44.49 -13.97 -33.85
N THR A 207 45.74 -13.63 -34.14
CA THR A 207 46.34 -12.30 -33.91
C THR A 207 45.51 -11.14 -34.46
N HIS A 208 44.93 -11.27 -35.65
CA HIS A 208 44.11 -10.20 -36.24
C HIS A 208 42.85 -9.87 -35.42
N VAL A 209 42.33 -10.81 -34.63
CA VAL A 209 41.22 -10.57 -33.69
C VAL A 209 41.74 -9.82 -32.48
N ILE A 210 42.85 -10.26 -31.89
CA ILE A 210 43.50 -9.60 -30.73
C ILE A 210 43.76 -8.12 -31.04
N VAL A 211 44.29 -7.81 -32.23
CA VAL A 211 44.50 -6.42 -32.70
C VAL A 211 43.20 -5.62 -32.67
N LYS A 212 42.12 -6.17 -33.22
CA LYS A 212 40.81 -5.49 -33.27
C LYS A 212 40.22 -5.25 -31.88
N LEU A 213 40.38 -6.21 -30.97
CA LEU A 213 39.90 -6.10 -29.59
C LEU A 213 40.72 -5.09 -28.78
N ALA A 214 42.05 -5.11 -28.92
CA ALA A 214 42.96 -4.20 -28.23
C ALA A 214 42.74 -2.75 -28.70
N MET A 215 42.58 -2.51 -30.01
CA MET A 215 42.25 -1.16 -30.49
C MET A 215 40.92 -0.65 -29.98
N GLN A 216 39.88 -1.48 -29.96
CA GLN A 216 38.62 -1.07 -29.37
C GLN A 216 38.75 -0.76 -27.88
N CYS A 217 39.57 -1.53 -27.15
CA CYS A 217 39.86 -1.28 -25.75
C CYS A 217 40.57 0.08 -25.55
N SER A 218 41.56 0.40 -26.38
CA SER A 218 42.23 1.71 -26.41
C SER A 218 41.24 2.86 -26.61
N ASP A 219 40.32 2.72 -27.56
CA ASP A 219 39.30 3.74 -27.84
C ASP A 219 38.36 3.95 -26.66
N LEU A 220 37.85 2.86 -26.06
CA LEU A 220 36.97 2.94 -24.90
C LEU A 220 37.67 3.59 -23.69
N TYR A 221 38.95 3.30 -23.45
CA TYR A 221 39.72 4.00 -22.42
C TYR A 221 39.94 5.48 -22.72
N SER A 222 40.11 5.82 -23.99
CA SER A 222 40.28 7.22 -24.42
C SER A 222 38.97 8.00 -24.26
N GLU A 223 37.83 7.38 -24.59
CA GLU A 223 36.49 7.92 -24.36
C GLU A 223 36.21 8.07 -22.86
N ALA A 224 36.50 7.03 -22.06
CA ALA A 224 36.37 7.10 -20.61
C ALA A 224 37.22 8.24 -20.02
N LEU A 225 38.47 8.41 -20.48
CA LEU A 225 39.33 9.51 -20.05
C LEU A 225 38.72 10.88 -20.39
N SER A 226 38.18 11.02 -21.60
CA SER A 226 37.51 12.27 -22.03
C SER A 226 36.35 12.61 -21.09
N ASN A 227 35.48 11.63 -20.80
CA ASN A 227 34.35 11.81 -19.91
C ASN A 227 34.78 12.11 -18.47
N MET A 228 35.85 11.47 -17.98
CA MET A 228 36.40 11.71 -16.65
C MET A 228 37.08 13.08 -16.52
N MET A 229 37.56 13.66 -17.62
CA MET A 229 38.26 14.96 -17.63
C MET A 229 37.32 16.16 -17.75
N VAL A 230 36.02 15.94 -17.91
CA VAL A 230 35.00 17.00 -17.90
C VAL A 230 35.10 17.81 -16.60
N GLY A 231 35.07 19.14 -16.71
CA GLY A 231 35.39 20.05 -15.61
C GLY A 231 34.56 19.86 -14.34
N SER A 232 33.29 19.44 -14.46
CA SER A 232 32.39 19.19 -13.33
C SER A 232 32.78 17.96 -12.48
N VAL A 233 33.47 16.98 -13.07
CA VAL A 233 33.76 15.67 -12.44
C VAL A 233 35.26 15.38 -12.31
N ARG A 234 36.13 16.09 -13.02
CA ARG A 234 37.58 15.85 -13.05
C ARG A 234 38.23 15.73 -11.67
N GLY A 235 37.78 16.52 -10.71
CA GLY A 235 38.36 16.58 -9.37
C GLY A 235 37.87 15.50 -8.39
N GLN A 236 36.88 14.69 -8.76
CA GLN A 236 36.26 13.76 -7.81
C GLN A 236 36.92 12.38 -7.78
N TRP A 237 37.59 11.96 -8.86
CA TRP A 237 38.07 10.59 -8.98
C TRP A 237 39.16 10.22 -7.96
N GLU A 238 39.19 8.96 -7.54
CA GLU A 238 40.22 8.45 -6.65
C GLU A 238 41.63 8.65 -7.22
N LYS A 239 42.60 8.85 -6.32
CA LYS A 239 43.99 9.09 -6.68
C LYS A 239 44.52 7.98 -7.60
N GLY A 240 45.05 8.39 -8.76
CA GLY A 240 45.67 7.50 -9.73
C GLY A 240 44.74 6.95 -10.82
N TRP A 241 43.41 7.09 -10.68
CA TRP A 241 42.48 6.59 -11.72
C TRP A 241 42.71 7.24 -13.08
N LEU A 242 42.85 8.56 -13.13
CA LEU A 242 43.16 9.28 -14.39
C LEU A 242 44.47 8.79 -15.03
N ALA A 243 45.50 8.53 -14.22
CA ALA A 243 46.77 8.00 -14.69
C ALA A 243 46.63 6.58 -15.25
N ILE A 244 45.92 5.69 -14.53
CA ILE A 244 45.64 4.31 -14.97
C ILE A 244 44.88 4.31 -16.31
N VAL A 245 43.78 5.06 -16.42
CA VAL A 245 42.93 5.12 -17.61
C VAL A 245 43.71 5.68 -18.80
N SER A 246 44.46 6.77 -18.58
CA SER A 246 45.30 7.41 -19.60
C SER A 246 46.45 6.50 -20.07
N GLY A 247 47.10 5.79 -19.14
CA GLY A 247 48.12 4.79 -19.44
C GLY A 247 47.56 3.59 -20.21
N LYS A 248 46.41 3.05 -19.79
CA LYS A 248 45.75 1.90 -20.44
C LYS A 248 45.31 2.20 -21.87
N SER A 249 44.82 3.40 -22.16
CA SER A 249 44.54 3.86 -23.54
C SER A 249 45.77 3.67 -24.44
N GLN A 250 46.93 4.21 -24.03
CA GLN A 250 48.15 4.10 -24.83
C GLN A 250 48.71 2.67 -24.88
N TYR A 251 48.59 1.94 -23.76
CA TYR A 251 49.02 0.56 -23.67
C TYR A 251 48.31 -0.34 -24.68
N PHE A 252 46.98 -0.31 -24.74
CA PHE A 252 46.23 -1.18 -25.65
C PHE A 252 46.40 -0.79 -27.12
N HIS A 253 46.67 0.48 -27.42
CA HIS A 253 47.11 0.89 -28.76
C HIS A 253 48.50 0.29 -29.08
N GLY A 254 49.45 0.37 -28.15
CA GLY A 254 50.77 -0.24 -28.27
C GLY A 254 50.69 -1.75 -28.50
N VAL A 255 49.81 -2.44 -27.76
CA VAL A 255 49.51 -3.87 -27.94
C VAL A 255 49.09 -4.17 -29.39
N ALA A 256 48.12 -3.43 -29.94
CA ALA A 256 47.64 -3.65 -31.29
C ALA A 256 48.74 -3.45 -32.34
N GLN A 257 49.55 -2.39 -32.20
CA GLN A 257 50.67 -2.12 -33.13
C GLN A 257 51.78 -3.17 -33.03
N HIS A 258 52.10 -3.65 -31.81
CA HIS A 258 53.07 -4.72 -31.61
C HIS A 258 52.64 -6.00 -32.33
N HIS A 259 51.37 -6.40 -32.17
CA HIS A 259 50.84 -7.58 -32.87
C HIS A 259 50.80 -7.43 -34.38
N LEU A 260 50.45 -6.25 -34.90
CA LEU A 260 50.54 -6.00 -36.34
C LEU A 260 52.00 -6.03 -36.84
N GLY A 261 52.96 -5.55 -36.05
CA GLY A 261 54.39 -5.69 -36.35
C GLY A 261 54.82 -7.15 -36.47
N LEU A 262 54.38 -8.01 -35.55
CA LEU A 262 54.63 -9.46 -35.62
C LEU A 262 54.00 -10.12 -36.85
N VAL A 263 52.81 -9.67 -37.26
CA VAL A 263 52.14 -10.14 -38.49
C VAL A 263 52.92 -9.68 -39.73
N ALA A 264 53.33 -8.42 -39.80
CA ALA A 264 54.15 -7.89 -40.91
C ALA A 264 55.48 -8.64 -41.02
N GLN A 265 56.14 -8.92 -39.89
CA GLN A 265 57.36 -9.73 -39.84
C GLN A 265 57.12 -11.15 -40.38
N SER A 266 56.02 -11.79 -39.97
CA SER A 266 55.64 -13.13 -40.46
C SER A 266 55.34 -13.14 -41.96
N ASN A 267 54.81 -12.03 -42.49
CA ASN A 267 54.54 -11.83 -43.91
C ASN A 267 55.77 -11.36 -44.71
N LYS A 268 56.94 -11.27 -44.08
CA LYS A 268 58.21 -10.81 -44.68
C LYS A 268 58.20 -9.34 -45.12
N SER A 269 57.30 -8.54 -44.57
CA SER A 269 57.26 -7.07 -44.73
C SER A 269 58.04 -6.42 -43.59
N PHE A 270 59.37 -6.55 -43.63
CA PHE A 270 60.25 -6.17 -42.51
C PHE A 270 60.29 -4.66 -42.28
N GLY A 271 60.18 -3.85 -43.33
CA GLY A 271 60.09 -2.40 -43.22
C GLY A 271 58.84 -1.96 -42.43
N GLU A 272 57.68 -2.52 -42.77
CA GLU A 272 56.42 -2.30 -42.05
C GLU A 272 56.52 -2.80 -40.60
N ALA A 273 57.12 -3.98 -40.38
CA ALA A 273 57.31 -4.54 -39.04
C ALA A 273 58.10 -3.60 -38.13
N VAL A 274 59.22 -3.06 -38.62
CA VAL A 274 60.03 -2.05 -37.90
C VAL A 274 59.21 -0.80 -37.62
N ALA A 275 58.49 -0.26 -38.61
CA ALA A 275 57.68 0.95 -38.44
C ALA A 275 56.60 0.79 -37.35
N ARG A 276 55.87 -0.35 -37.36
CA ARG A 276 54.84 -0.65 -36.37
C ARG A 276 55.40 -0.91 -34.97
N MET A 277 56.50 -1.65 -34.86
CA MET A 277 57.13 -1.93 -33.56
C MET A 277 57.75 -0.66 -32.93
N LYS A 278 58.31 0.26 -33.74
CA LYS A 278 58.72 1.59 -33.26
C LYS A 278 57.55 2.38 -32.70
N LYS A 279 56.44 2.43 -33.44
CA LYS A 279 55.24 3.12 -32.95
C LYS A 279 54.70 2.49 -31.66
N ALA A 280 54.67 1.17 -31.58
CA ALA A 280 54.29 0.46 -30.37
C ALA A 280 55.21 0.86 -29.20
N SER A 281 56.52 0.99 -29.43
CA SER A 281 57.50 1.34 -28.38
C SER A 281 57.25 2.74 -27.84
N ASP A 282 56.97 3.70 -28.73
CA ASP A 282 56.60 5.07 -28.34
C ASP A 282 55.31 5.09 -27.52
N LEU A 283 54.29 4.35 -27.95
CA LEU A 283 53.00 4.25 -27.25
C LEU A 283 53.14 3.62 -25.86
N VAL A 284 53.95 2.56 -25.72
CA VAL A 284 54.17 1.90 -24.43
C VAL A 284 55.00 2.77 -23.48
N ARG A 285 55.97 3.53 -24.02
CA ARG A 285 56.71 4.53 -23.24
C ARG A 285 55.79 5.66 -22.75
N GLU A 286 54.87 6.10 -23.60
CA GLU A 286 53.87 7.09 -23.23
C GLU A 286 52.86 6.52 -22.21
N ALA A 287 52.51 5.24 -22.33
CA ALA A 287 51.68 4.54 -21.35
C ALA A 287 52.34 4.50 -19.97
N ASP A 288 53.65 4.23 -19.90
CA ASP A 288 54.43 4.26 -18.65
C ASP A 288 54.53 5.67 -18.05
N ARG A 289 54.71 6.69 -18.90
CA ARG A 289 54.76 8.10 -18.49
C ARG A 289 53.42 8.59 -17.93
N ARG A 290 52.32 8.30 -18.64
CA ARG A 290 50.94 8.68 -18.26
C ARG A 290 50.41 7.86 -17.09
N GLY A 291 50.83 6.60 -16.99
CA GLY A 291 50.49 5.69 -15.91
C GLY A 291 51.10 6.09 -14.56
N GLU A 292 52.10 6.98 -14.56
CA GLU A 292 52.85 7.40 -13.38
C GLU A 292 53.28 6.19 -12.53
N VAL A 293 53.09 6.22 -11.22
CA VAL A 293 53.32 5.08 -10.32
C VAL A 293 52.16 4.09 -10.28
N PHE A 294 51.01 4.43 -10.88
CA PHE A 294 49.75 3.70 -10.76
C PHE A 294 49.56 2.64 -11.83
N PHE A 295 50.27 2.72 -12.96
CA PHE A 295 50.22 1.76 -14.05
C PHE A 295 51.59 1.60 -14.71
N LYS A 296 52.11 0.36 -14.76
CA LYS A 296 53.43 0.05 -15.31
C LYS A 296 53.38 -1.12 -16.32
N PRO A 297 53.67 -0.91 -17.61
CA PRO A 297 53.53 -1.93 -18.65
C PRO A 297 54.78 -2.82 -18.85
N TYR A 298 55.48 -3.22 -17.77
CA TYR A 298 56.81 -3.84 -17.82
C TYR A 298 56.95 -5.04 -18.76
N GLU A 299 55.97 -5.95 -18.77
CA GLU A 299 56.00 -7.15 -19.61
C GLU A 299 56.00 -6.82 -21.11
N LEU A 300 55.11 -5.92 -21.53
CA LEU A 300 55.02 -5.51 -22.93
C LEU A 300 56.26 -4.71 -23.34
N THR A 301 56.75 -3.81 -22.48
CA THR A 301 57.99 -3.06 -22.72
C THR A 301 59.16 -4.01 -22.98
N SER A 302 59.28 -5.07 -22.18
CA SER A 302 60.38 -6.03 -22.29
C SER A 302 60.28 -6.90 -23.56
N SER A 303 59.08 -7.42 -23.86
CA SER A 303 58.84 -8.20 -25.08
C SER A 303 59.09 -7.37 -26.33
N LEU A 304 58.52 -6.16 -26.37
CA LEU A 304 58.59 -5.29 -27.53
C LEU A 304 60.03 -4.81 -27.80
N LYS A 305 60.80 -4.51 -26.75
CA LYS A 305 62.22 -4.16 -26.91
C LYS A 305 62.99 -5.29 -27.60
N LYS A 306 62.80 -6.54 -27.13
CA LYS A 306 63.45 -7.72 -27.71
C LYS A 306 63.06 -7.94 -29.17
N ASP A 307 61.76 -7.86 -29.48
CA ASP A 307 61.25 -8.08 -30.82
C ASP A 307 61.69 -6.98 -31.79
N LEU A 308 61.70 -5.72 -31.34
CA LEU A 308 62.15 -4.58 -32.12
C LEU A 308 63.64 -4.68 -32.45
N GLU A 309 64.49 -4.97 -31.46
CA GLU A 309 65.93 -5.14 -31.67
C GLU A 309 66.23 -6.28 -32.65
N ALA A 310 65.48 -7.38 -32.58
CA ALA A 310 65.61 -8.51 -33.50
C ALA A 310 65.23 -8.13 -34.93
N VAL A 311 64.05 -7.53 -35.13
CA VAL A 311 63.57 -7.20 -36.49
C VAL A 311 64.38 -6.06 -37.12
N GLU A 312 64.86 -5.09 -36.33
CA GLU A 312 65.74 -4.04 -36.83
C GLU A 312 67.09 -4.59 -37.25
N LYS A 313 67.67 -5.50 -36.45
CA LYS A 313 68.91 -6.17 -36.81
C LYS A 313 68.75 -6.95 -38.10
N ASP A 314 67.73 -7.80 -38.20
CA ASP A 314 67.51 -8.60 -39.41
C ASP A 314 67.25 -7.70 -40.63
N ASN A 315 66.49 -6.61 -40.47
CA ASN A 315 66.25 -5.68 -41.57
C ASN A 315 67.53 -4.95 -42.00
N ASN A 316 68.38 -4.52 -41.06
CA ASN A 316 69.60 -3.78 -41.38
C ASN A 316 70.73 -4.64 -41.97
N PHE A 317 70.76 -5.95 -41.66
CA PHE A 317 71.85 -6.84 -42.08
C PHE A 317 71.45 -7.84 -43.17
N ILE A 318 70.17 -8.21 -43.28
CA ILE A 318 69.70 -9.28 -44.17
C ILE A 318 68.76 -8.74 -45.24
N TYR A 319 67.66 -8.09 -44.85
CA TYR A 319 66.56 -7.81 -45.78
C TYR A 319 66.64 -6.45 -46.48
N ASN A 320 67.19 -5.43 -45.80
CA ASN A 320 67.28 -4.05 -46.26
C ASN A 320 65.95 -3.48 -46.79
N ASP A 321 64.83 -3.89 -46.20
CA ASP A 321 63.51 -3.43 -46.59
C ASP A 321 63.28 -1.98 -46.14
N ARG A 322 62.68 -1.17 -47.02
CA ARG A 322 62.51 0.26 -46.76
C ARG A 322 61.46 0.44 -45.67
N VAL A 323 61.84 1.05 -44.54
CA VAL A 323 60.91 1.40 -43.47
C VAL A 323 59.97 2.51 -43.96
N PRO A 324 58.65 2.25 -44.11
CA PRO A 324 57.68 3.25 -44.54
C PRO A 324 57.39 4.24 -43.40
N ASP A 325 56.85 5.40 -43.75
CA ASP A 325 56.33 6.34 -42.75
C ASP A 325 55.08 5.75 -42.09
N PHE A 326 54.96 5.84 -40.76
CA PHE A 326 53.84 5.24 -40.03
C PHE A 326 52.48 5.79 -40.49
N GLY A 327 52.39 7.07 -40.89
CA GLY A 327 51.15 7.68 -41.38
C GLY A 327 50.64 7.07 -42.70
N THR A 328 51.48 6.32 -43.41
CA THR A 328 51.13 5.64 -44.67
C THR A 328 50.64 4.21 -44.47
N LEU A 329 50.70 3.68 -43.25
CA LEU A 329 50.29 2.31 -42.93
C LEU A 329 48.79 2.20 -42.68
N GLU A 330 48.20 1.07 -43.08
CA GLU A 330 46.80 0.77 -42.80
C GLU A 330 46.52 0.78 -41.29
N PRO A 331 45.48 1.51 -40.84
CA PRO A 331 45.11 1.56 -39.44
C PRO A 331 44.54 0.21 -38.99
N PRO A 332 44.78 -0.19 -37.73
CA PRO A 332 44.19 -1.40 -37.20
C PRO A 332 42.66 -1.31 -37.16
N GLY A 333 41.99 -2.40 -37.56
CA GLY A 333 40.54 -2.52 -37.40
C GLY A 333 40.11 -2.53 -35.92
N LYS A 334 38.81 -2.40 -35.66
CA LYS A 334 38.24 -2.36 -34.30
C LYS A 334 37.10 -3.36 -34.17
N ALA A 335 36.97 -3.98 -33.01
CA ALA A 335 35.85 -4.87 -32.70
C ALA A 335 35.45 -4.76 -31.23
N SER A 336 34.20 -4.37 -30.98
CA SER A 336 33.62 -4.38 -29.64
C SER A 336 32.90 -5.70 -29.38
N ILE A 337 33.31 -6.40 -28.32
CA ILE A 337 32.64 -7.61 -27.84
C ILE A 337 31.90 -7.31 -26.53
N ALA A 338 32.47 -6.44 -25.69
CA ALA A 338 31.79 -5.99 -24.48
C ALA A 338 30.61 -5.08 -24.82
N LYS A 339 29.45 -5.32 -24.19
CA LYS A 339 28.25 -4.48 -24.29
C LYS A 339 27.70 -4.23 -22.90
N ALA A 340 27.16 -3.05 -22.66
CA ALA A 340 26.45 -2.78 -21.42
C ALA A 340 25.24 -3.73 -21.29
N ILE A 341 25.15 -4.45 -20.18
CA ILE A 341 24.03 -5.35 -19.89
C ILE A 341 22.98 -4.52 -19.14
N GLN A 342 21.80 -4.35 -19.75
CA GLN A 342 20.71 -3.58 -19.15
C GLN A 342 20.34 -4.15 -17.78
N PHE A 343 20.16 -3.25 -16.81
CA PHE A 343 19.71 -3.63 -15.47
C PHE A 343 18.30 -4.23 -15.55
N GLN A 344 18.11 -5.40 -14.94
CA GLN A 344 16.84 -6.11 -14.89
C GLN A 344 16.23 -5.98 -13.49
N SER A 345 15.00 -5.49 -13.44
CA SER A 345 14.20 -5.31 -12.23
C SER A 345 12.74 -5.60 -12.58
N PRO A 346 12.00 -6.40 -11.79
CA PRO A 346 12.47 -7.13 -10.60
C PRO A 346 13.33 -8.36 -10.96
N ALA A 347 14.10 -8.86 -10.00
CA ALA A 347 14.81 -10.14 -10.12
C ALA A 347 13.82 -11.31 -10.35
N SER A 348 14.24 -12.36 -11.07
CA SER A 348 13.35 -13.47 -11.46
C SER A 348 12.73 -14.25 -10.30
N ASN A 349 13.31 -14.19 -9.11
CA ASN A 349 12.84 -14.82 -7.87
C ASN A 349 12.39 -13.79 -6.82
N PHE A 350 12.00 -12.59 -7.25
CA PHE A 350 11.52 -11.53 -6.37
C PHE A 350 10.16 -11.90 -5.76
N LEU A 351 10.06 -11.72 -4.44
CA LEU A 351 8.82 -11.83 -3.68
C LEU A 351 8.53 -10.45 -3.10
N ASP A 352 7.38 -9.86 -3.47
CA ASP A 352 6.94 -8.60 -2.90
C ASP A 352 6.37 -8.82 -1.49
N LEU A 353 7.09 -8.34 -0.48
CA LEU A 353 6.67 -8.40 0.93
C LEU A 353 5.33 -7.70 1.19
N PHE A 354 4.92 -6.79 0.31
CA PHE A 354 3.69 -6.00 0.41
C PHE A 354 2.69 -6.35 -0.70
N ALA A 355 2.76 -7.55 -1.29
CA ALA A 355 1.90 -7.95 -2.42
C ALA A 355 0.42 -7.71 -2.15
N ASN A 356 -0.04 -7.99 -0.92
CA ASN A 356 -1.45 -7.83 -0.51
C ASN A 356 -1.85 -6.38 -0.21
N LEU A 357 -0.90 -5.44 -0.11
CA LEU A 357 -1.19 -4.03 0.06
C LEU A 357 -1.43 -3.41 -1.32
N VAL A 358 -2.67 -3.06 -1.63
CA VAL A 358 -3.00 -2.33 -2.88
C VAL A 358 -2.63 -0.86 -2.77
N PRO A 359 -2.32 -0.14 -3.86
CA PRO A 359 -2.10 1.31 -3.82
C PRO A 359 -3.31 2.11 -3.33
N LEU A 360 -3.09 3.27 -2.68
CA LEU A 360 -4.17 4.14 -2.18
C LEU A 360 -5.20 4.55 -3.24
N PRO A 361 -4.82 4.95 -4.46
CA PRO A 361 -5.81 5.27 -5.51
C PRO A 361 -6.73 4.09 -5.80
N VAL A 362 -6.18 2.87 -5.80
CA VAL A 362 -6.95 1.65 -6.02
C VAL A 362 -7.85 1.34 -4.82
N SER A 363 -7.35 1.48 -3.60
CA SER A 363 -8.17 1.29 -2.39
C SER A 363 -9.36 2.25 -2.34
N ARG A 364 -9.16 3.52 -2.71
CA ARG A 364 -10.24 4.51 -2.81
C ARG A 364 -11.22 4.15 -3.94
N ALA A 365 -10.70 3.77 -5.10
CA ALA A 365 -11.54 3.34 -6.21
C ALA A 365 -12.39 2.12 -5.87
N MET A 366 -11.84 1.17 -5.10
CA MET A 366 -12.58 0.02 -4.59
C MET A 366 -13.70 0.42 -3.63
N SER A 367 -13.46 1.38 -2.73
CA SER A 367 -14.50 1.89 -1.82
C SER A 367 -15.65 2.55 -2.60
N ASN A 368 -15.33 3.41 -3.56
CA ASN A 368 -16.32 4.04 -4.45
C ASN A 368 -17.10 3.02 -5.27
N TYR A 369 -16.37 2.06 -5.88
CA TYR A 369 -16.96 0.99 -6.68
C TYR A 369 -17.95 0.16 -5.86
N ASN A 370 -17.59 -0.23 -4.64
CA ASN A 370 -18.48 -0.96 -3.75
C ASN A 370 -19.72 -0.12 -3.40
N GLY A 371 -19.56 1.18 -3.11
CA GLY A 371 -20.69 2.08 -2.89
C GLY A 371 -21.64 2.15 -4.10
N LYS A 372 -21.11 2.27 -5.32
CA LYS A 372 -21.91 2.28 -6.56
C LYS A 372 -22.61 0.94 -6.81
N LYS A 373 -21.89 -0.17 -6.59
CA LYS A 373 -22.42 -1.52 -6.71
C LYS A 373 -23.58 -1.76 -5.74
N ASP A 374 -23.39 -1.41 -4.47
CA ASP A 374 -24.40 -1.61 -3.43
C ASP A 374 -25.62 -0.71 -3.68
N ALA A 375 -25.42 0.53 -4.12
CA ALA A 375 -26.51 1.43 -4.52
C ALA A 375 -27.32 0.86 -5.69
N LEU A 376 -26.67 0.37 -6.74
CA LEU A 376 -27.32 -0.24 -7.91
C LEU A 376 -28.13 -1.48 -7.49
N VAL A 377 -27.52 -2.40 -6.74
CA VAL A 377 -28.18 -3.63 -6.30
C VAL A 377 -29.39 -3.31 -5.43
N ASN A 378 -29.25 -2.37 -4.49
CA ASN A 378 -30.36 -1.97 -3.61
C ASN A 378 -31.51 -1.32 -4.39
N GLU A 379 -31.21 -0.43 -5.36
CA GLU A 379 -32.23 0.20 -6.21
C GLU A 379 -33.06 -0.84 -6.98
N GLU A 380 -32.40 -1.83 -7.60
CA GLU A 380 -33.10 -2.88 -8.34
C GLU A 380 -33.90 -3.83 -7.42
N LEU A 381 -33.37 -4.15 -6.23
CA LEU A 381 -34.10 -4.94 -5.23
C LEU A 381 -35.34 -4.18 -4.72
N GLU A 382 -35.24 -2.88 -4.47
CA GLU A 382 -36.38 -2.05 -4.08
C GLU A 382 -37.46 -1.99 -5.18
N LYS A 383 -37.07 -1.85 -6.45
CA LYS A 383 -38.03 -1.93 -7.58
C LYS A 383 -38.81 -3.23 -7.58
N LEU A 384 -38.12 -4.37 -7.44
CA LEU A 384 -38.74 -5.70 -7.39
C LEU A 384 -39.69 -5.87 -6.19
N ARG A 385 -39.26 -5.44 -5.00
CA ARG A 385 -40.05 -5.50 -3.76
C ARG A 385 -41.30 -4.62 -3.86
N ASN A 386 -41.16 -3.37 -4.29
CA ASN A 386 -42.25 -2.41 -4.42
C ASN A 386 -43.29 -2.89 -5.44
N ALA A 387 -42.84 -3.37 -6.60
CA ALA A 387 -43.74 -3.92 -7.62
C ALA A 387 -44.51 -5.12 -7.08
N THR A 388 -43.85 -6.02 -6.33
CA THR A 388 -44.50 -7.21 -5.75
C THR A 388 -45.49 -6.84 -4.65
N SER A 389 -45.16 -5.87 -3.79
CA SER A 389 -46.08 -5.34 -2.77
C SER A 389 -47.33 -4.73 -3.42
N SER A 390 -47.14 -3.88 -4.43
CA SER A 390 -48.25 -3.24 -5.15
C SER A 390 -49.17 -4.27 -5.82
N LEU A 391 -48.60 -5.32 -6.42
CA LEU A 391 -49.38 -6.42 -7.00
C LEU A 391 -50.19 -7.15 -5.93
N ASN A 392 -49.59 -7.44 -4.77
CA ASN A 392 -50.27 -8.11 -3.65
C ASN A 392 -51.42 -7.25 -3.11
N GLU A 393 -51.19 -5.95 -2.89
CA GLU A 393 -52.21 -5.01 -2.43
C GLU A 393 -53.40 -4.94 -3.41
N ASN A 394 -53.12 -4.91 -4.72
CA ASN A 394 -54.16 -4.92 -5.75
C ASN A 394 -55.00 -6.22 -5.67
N LEU A 395 -54.36 -7.39 -5.54
CA LEU A 395 -55.04 -8.69 -5.42
C LEU A 395 -55.85 -8.82 -4.13
N ALA A 396 -55.27 -8.39 -2.99
CA ALA A 396 -55.90 -8.42 -1.68
C ALA A 396 -57.16 -7.55 -1.65
N SER A 397 -57.11 -6.34 -2.24
CA SER A 397 -58.28 -5.45 -2.34
C SER A 397 -59.48 -6.11 -3.05
N LYS A 398 -59.19 -7.03 -3.97
CA LYS A 398 -60.15 -7.77 -4.80
C LYS A 398 -60.54 -9.14 -4.23
N ASN A 399 -59.95 -9.54 -3.10
CA ASN A 399 -60.07 -10.88 -2.53
C ASN A 399 -59.63 -12.00 -3.51
N LEU A 400 -58.68 -11.74 -4.40
CA LEU A 400 -58.17 -12.73 -5.34
C LEU A 400 -56.92 -13.42 -4.77
N PRO A 401 -56.74 -14.74 -4.98
CA PRO A 401 -57.60 -15.66 -5.74
C PRO A 401 -58.75 -16.30 -4.92
N ALA A 402 -58.88 -16.00 -3.62
CA ALA A 402 -59.87 -16.64 -2.74
C ALA A 402 -61.32 -16.52 -3.25
N ALA A 403 -61.71 -15.38 -3.83
CA ALA A 403 -63.05 -15.11 -4.35
C ALA A 403 -63.45 -16.00 -5.54
N ILE A 404 -62.49 -16.45 -6.34
CA ILE A 404 -62.74 -17.34 -7.50
C ILE A 404 -62.61 -18.82 -7.15
N GLU A 405 -62.06 -19.13 -5.97
CA GLU A 405 -61.93 -20.47 -5.40
C GLU A 405 -63.14 -20.84 -4.52
N ASP A 406 -63.74 -19.87 -3.83
CA ASP A 406 -64.89 -20.04 -2.94
C ASP A 406 -66.23 -20.18 -3.68
N THR A 407 -66.31 -21.19 -4.55
CA THR A 407 -67.50 -21.43 -5.40
C THR A 407 -68.67 -22.08 -4.65
N GLY A 408 -68.42 -22.65 -3.46
CA GLY A 408 -69.41 -23.38 -2.65
C GLY A 408 -69.69 -22.81 -1.25
N GLY A 409 -68.91 -21.82 -0.77
CA GLY A 409 -69.20 -21.07 0.46
C GLY A 409 -69.09 -21.82 1.79
N ASN A 410 -68.66 -23.09 1.76
CA ASN A 410 -68.63 -24.00 2.91
C ASN A 410 -67.22 -24.48 3.29
N ALA A 411 -66.25 -24.47 2.36
CA ALA A 411 -64.89 -24.97 2.59
C ALA A 411 -63.88 -23.82 2.61
N VAL A 412 -62.71 -24.00 3.22
CA VAL A 412 -61.61 -23.02 3.13
C VAL A 412 -61.08 -22.98 1.69
N PRO A 413 -60.91 -21.80 1.07
CA PRO A 413 -60.27 -21.69 -0.25
C PRO A 413 -58.85 -22.26 -0.27
N ASP A 414 -58.45 -22.93 -1.35
CA ASP A 414 -57.15 -23.61 -1.45
C ASP A 414 -55.97 -22.63 -1.26
N SER A 415 -56.08 -21.40 -1.78
CA SER A 415 -55.08 -20.36 -1.57
C SER A 415 -54.90 -19.95 -0.11
N ILE A 416 -55.97 -19.96 0.69
CA ILE A 416 -55.89 -19.68 2.14
C ILE A 416 -55.31 -20.88 2.88
N LYS A 417 -55.58 -22.11 2.43
CA LYS A 417 -54.94 -23.32 2.98
C LYS A 417 -53.43 -23.32 2.72
N GLU A 418 -53.01 -23.02 1.50
CA GLU A 418 -51.59 -22.88 1.13
C GLU A 418 -50.91 -21.79 1.99
N LYS A 419 -51.55 -20.63 2.15
CA LYS A 419 -51.06 -19.53 3.02
C LYS A 419 -50.94 -19.95 4.49
N SER A 420 -51.96 -20.62 5.02
CA SER A 420 -51.97 -21.16 6.39
C SER A 420 -50.85 -22.19 6.60
N GLN A 421 -50.68 -23.11 5.65
CA GLN A 421 -49.59 -24.09 5.67
C GLN A 421 -48.22 -23.40 5.65
N GLY A 422 -48.01 -22.42 4.78
CA GLY A 422 -46.76 -21.67 4.69
C GLY A 422 -46.38 -20.96 6.00
N ILE A 423 -47.35 -20.35 6.68
CA ILE A 423 -47.13 -19.76 8.02
C ILE A 423 -46.74 -20.84 9.03
N ARG A 424 -47.44 -21.97 9.06
CA ARG A 424 -47.17 -23.08 9.98
C ARG A 424 -45.79 -23.70 9.76
N GLU A 425 -45.36 -23.85 8.50
CA GLU A 425 -44.02 -24.35 8.14
C GLU A 425 -42.91 -23.41 8.59
N GLN A 426 -43.17 -22.10 8.66
CA GLN A 426 -42.24 -21.10 9.19
C GLN A 426 -42.28 -20.94 10.72
N GLY A 427 -42.94 -21.87 11.43
CA GLY A 427 -43.03 -21.87 12.89
C GLY A 427 -44.23 -21.10 13.46
N GLY A 428 -45.15 -20.65 12.60
CA GLY A 428 -46.38 -19.98 12.99
C GLY A 428 -46.15 -18.60 13.62
N ILE A 429 -47.20 -18.06 14.23
CA ILE A 429 -47.12 -16.76 14.91
C ILE A 429 -46.07 -16.71 16.05
N GLN A 430 -45.80 -17.84 16.71
CA GLN A 430 -44.83 -17.91 17.80
C GLN A 430 -43.42 -17.55 17.33
N SER A 431 -43.00 -18.03 16.16
CA SER A 431 -41.71 -17.69 15.54
C SER A 431 -41.56 -16.18 15.32
N LEU A 432 -42.64 -15.51 14.93
CA LEU A 432 -42.68 -14.07 14.73
C LEU A 432 -42.63 -13.31 16.07
N GLU A 433 -43.40 -13.76 17.06
CA GLU A 433 -43.42 -13.22 18.42
C GLU A 433 -42.03 -13.32 19.07
N ASP A 434 -41.38 -14.48 19.00
CA ASP A 434 -40.04 -14.70 19.56
C ASP A 434 -39.02 -13.72 18.96
N LYS A 435 -39.04 -13.54 17.63
CA LYS A 435 -38.19 -12.56 16.94
C LYS A 435 -38.49 -11.13 17.40
N LEU A 436 -39.76 -10.76 17.46
CA LEU A 436 -40.21 -9.42 17.88
C LEU A 436 -39.80 -9.10 19.33
N TYR A 437 -39.86 -10.08 20.23
CA TYR A 437 -39.47 -9.93 21.63
C TYR A 437 -37.95 -9.94 21.84
N SER A 438 -37.16 -10.50 20.92
CA SER A 438 -35.70 -10.46 20.97
C SER A 438 -35.08 -9.11 20.55
N LEU A 439 -35.76 -8.33 19.69
CA LEU A 439 -35.23 -7.05 19.20
C LEU A 439 -34.92 -6.03 20.31
N PRO A 440 -35.80 -5.81 21.31
CA PRO A 440 -35.51 -4.93 22.44
C PRO A 440 -34.23 -5.31 23.22
N GLU A 441 -33.92 -6.60 23.34
CA GLU A 441 -32.70 -7.05 24.02
C GLU A 441 -31.46 -6.67 23.21
N LEU A 442 -31.49 -6.89 21.89
CA LEU A 442 -30.40 -6.52 20.98
C LEU A 442 -30.19 -5.00 20.93
N LEU A 443 -31.27 -4.22 20.90
CA LEU A 443 -31.23 -2.76 20.99
C LEU A 443 -30.62 -2.29 22.32
N THR A 444 -31.07 -2.87 23.43
CA THR A 444 -30.56 -2.53 24.78
C THR A 444 -29.06 -2.79 24.88
N ARG A 445 -28.60 -3.96 24.42
CA ARG A 445 -27.16 -4.29 24.36
C ARG A 445 -26.35 -3.24 23.60
N ASN A 446 -26.82 -2.83 22.43
CA ASN A 446 -26.13 -1.84 21.61
C ASN A 446 -26.12 -0.45 22.26
N ARG A 447 -27.23 -0.03 22.91
CA ARG A 447 -27.29 1.22 23.66
C ARG A 447 -26.31 1.22 24.84
N GLU A 448 -26.28 0.15 25.63
CA GLU A 448 -25.37 0.03 26.78
C GLU A 448 -23.90 0.18 26.39
N ILE A 449 -23.48 -0.44 25.28
CA ILE A 449 -22.10 -0.31 24.77
C ILE A 449 -21.78 1.14 24.40
N LEU A 450 -22.72 1.82 23.73
CA LEU A 450 -22.53 3.20 23.27
C LEU A 450 -22.56 4.21 24.43
N ASP A 451 -23.48 4.03 25.38
CA ASP A 451 -23.60 4.85 26.58
C ASP A 451 -22.34 4.73 27.45
N GLU A 452 -21.81 3.52 27.62
CA GLU A 452 -20.55 3.28 28.32
C GLU A 452 -19.36 3.92 27.59
N THR A 453 -19.34 3.85 26.25
CA THR A 453 -18.33 4.51 25.41
C THR A 453 -18.34 6.03 25.62
N GLN A 454 -19.53 6.64 25.65
CA GLN A 454 -19.68 8.07 25.93
C GLN A 454 -19.26 8.41 27.36
N ARG A 455 -19.68 7.60 28.35
CA ARG A 455 -19.31 7.78 29.76
C ARG A 455 -17.80 7.83 29.96
N MET A 456 -17.05 6.91 29.33
CA MET A 456 -15.59 6.87 29.41
C MET A 456 -14.93 8.15 28.87
N LEU A 457 -15.43 8.70 27.76
CA LEU A 457 -14.94 9.97 27.20
C LEU A 457 -15.24 11.15 28.12
N ASP A 458 -16.47 11.21 28.64
CA ASP A 458 -16.92 12.29 29.51
C ASP A 458 -16.15 12.30 30.85
N GLU A 459 -15.85 11.11 31.40
CA GLU A 459 -15.04 10.98 32.62
C GLU A 459 -13.60 11.43 32.41
N GLU A 460 -12.95 11.04 31.32
CA GLU A 460 -11.57 11.45 31.05
C GLU A 460 -11.47 12.95 30.77
N GLU A 461 -12.42 13.53 30.02
CA GLU A 461 -12.46 14.98 29.78
C GLU A 461 -12.72 15.76 31.07
N ARG A 462 -13.61 15.26 31.93
CA ARG A 462 -13.88 15.86 33.24
C ARG A 462 -12.63 15.85 34.13
N ASP A 463 -11.91 14.73 34.17
CA ASP A 463 -10.64 14.59 34.89
C ASP A 463 -9.58 15.56 34.34
N ASP A 464 -9.42 15.63 33.01
CA ASP A 464 -8.47 16.53 32.35
C ASP A 464 -8.77 18.00 32.68
N THR A 465 -10.04 18.38 32.59
CA THR A 465 -10.50 19.75 32.87
C THR A 465 -10.26 20.11 34.33
N ALA A 466 -10.63 19.23 35.27
CA ALA A 466 -10.41 19.45 36.69
C ALA A 466 -8.92 19.59 37.05
N LEU A 467 -8.03 18.84 36.39
CA LEU A 467 -6.59 18.94 36.59
C LEU A 467 -6.00 20.20 35.96
N LYS A 468 -6.47 20.59 34.78
CA LYS A 468 -6.10 21.85 34.14
C LYS A 468 -6.51 23.06 34.98
N GLU A 469 -7.70 23.04 35.58
CA GLU A 469 -8.15 24.07 36.51
C GLU A 469 -7.28 24.14 37.77
N ARG A 470 -6.91 22.99 38.35
CA ARG A 470 -6.08 22.91 39.56
C ARG A 470 -4.63 23.34 39.34
N PHE A 471 -4.02 22.96 38.21
CA PHE A 471 -2.59 23.14 37.97
C PHE A 471 -2.27 24.25 36.95
N GLY A 472 -3.28 24.81 36.29
CA GLY A 472 -3.17 25.95 35.38
C GLY A 472 -2.11 25.72 34.30
N SER A 473 -1.18 26.67 34.19
CA SER A 473 -0.07 26.64 33.21
C SER A 473 0.94 25.50 33.40
N LYS A 474 0.86 24.75 34.50
CA LYS A 474 1.70 23.56 34.75
C LYS A 474 1.13 22.29 34.13
N TRP A 475 -0.16 22.27 33.74
CA TRP A 475 -0.78 21.17 33.01
C TRP A 475 -0.67 21.41 31.50
N LYS A 476 0.42 20.93 30.89
CA LYS A 476 0.83 21.31 29.52
C LYS A 476 0.42 20.34 28.41
N ARG A 477 -0.49 19.40 28.67
CA ARG A 477 -0.96 18.44 27.65
C ARG A 477 -2.09 19.03 26.80
N THR A 478 -2.23 18.54 25.57
CA THR A 478 -3.37 18.87 24.70
C THR A 478 -4.67 18.47 25.40
N THR A 479 -5.72 19.29 25.24
CA THR A 479 -6.98 19.03 25.94
C THR A 479 -7.66 17.78 25.41
N SER A 480 -8.31 17.05 26.30
CA SER A 480 -9.06 15.86 25.92
C SER A 480 -10.17 16.16 24.90
N ASN A 481 -10.80 17.33 24.99
CA ASN A 481 -11.80 17.77 24.03
C ASN A 481 -11.25 17.82 22.59
N GLU A 482 -10.10 18.47 22.40
CA GLU A 482 -9.45 18.60 21.07
C GLU A 482 -9.08 17.23 20.47
N LEU A 483 -8.66 16.28 21.30
CA LEU A 483 -8.24 14.94 20.85
C LEU A 483 -9.42 14.01 20.56
N THR A 484 -10.58 14.24 21.17
CA THR A 484 -11.73 13.31 21.11
C THR A 484 -12.82 13.73 20.11
N GLN A 485 -12.71 14.89 19.45
CA GLN A 485 -13.74 15.40 18.52
C GLN A 485 -14.19 14.37 17.49
N SER A 486 -13.26 13.69 16.82
CA SER A 486 -13.60 12.67 15.82
C SER A 486 -14.39 11.51 16.42
N ILE A 487 -14.00 11.05 17.61
CA ILE A 487 -14.65 9.91 18.28
C ILE A 487 -16.04 10.32 18.79
N ARG A 488 -16.19 11.55 19.30
CA ARG A 488 -17.49 12.10 19.71
C ARG A 488 -18.44 12.23 18.54
N ASN A 489 -17.95 12.64 17.35
CA ASN A 489 -18.76 12.66 16.13
C ASN A 489 -19.24 11.24 15.75
N ASP A 490 -18.38 10.23 15.87
CA ASP A 490 -18.78 8.85 15.65
C ASP A 490 -19.87 8.40 16.64
N VAL A 491 -19.72 8.71 17.93
CA VAL A 491 -20.73 8.40 18.97
C VAL A 491 -22.09 9.01 18.63
N VAL A 492 -22.13 10.31 18.28
CA VAL A 492 -23.37 10.99 17.86
C VAL A 492 -23.99 10.35 16.62
N LYS A 493 -23.17 9.95 15.65
CA LYS A 493 -23.64 9.23 14.45
C LYS A 493 -24.31 7.91 14.83
N PHE A 494 -23.70 7.11 15.70
CA PHE A 494 -24.31 5.85 16.14
C PHE A 494 -25.57 6.05 16.98
N GLN A 495 -25.66 7.11 17.78
CA GLN A 495 -26.90 7.49 18.47
C GLN A 495 -28.03 7.74 17.47
N GLY A 496 -27.79 8.54 16.42
CA GLY A 496 -28.78 8.79 15.37
C GLY A 496 -29.21 7.53 14.61
N ILE A 497 -28.29 6.58 14.39
CA ILE A 497 -28.59 5.27 13.79
C ILE A 497 -29.52 4.46 14.72
N ILE A 498 -29.21 4.39 16.02
CA ILE A 498 -30.01 3.67 17.01
C ILE A 498 -31.41 4.29 17.16
N GLU A 499 -31.52 5.63 17.16
CA GLU A 499 -32.81 6.32 17.20
C GLU A 499 -33.67 6.01 15.96
N SER A 500 -33.06 5.99 14.78
CA SER A 500 -33.75 5.66 13.53
C SER A 500 -34.24 4.21 13.53
N ALA A 501 -33.41 3.28 13.98
CA ALA A 501 -33.79 1.87 14.14
C ALA A 501 -34.92 1.70 15.17
N THR A 502 -34.90 2.46 16.28
CA THR A 502 -35.97 2.44 17.29
C THR A 502 -37.32 2.86 16.69
N LYS A 503 -37.33 3.85 15.79
CA LYS A 503 -38.56 4.27 15.08
C LYS A 503 -39.04 3.15 14.13
N ALA A 504 -38.14 2.53 13.38
CA ALA A 504 -38.48 1.41 12.50
C ALA A 504 -39.09 0.23 13.28
N ASP A 505 -38.50 -0.15 14.41
CA ASP A 505 -39.01 -1.20 15.29
C ASP A 505 -40.44 -0.89 15.79
N SER A 506 -40.73 0.39 16.09
CA SER A 506 -42.07 0.80 16.51
C SER A 506 -43.11 0.62 15.40
N THR A 507 -42.76 0.92 14.15
CA THR A 507 -43.62 0.71 12.98
C THR A 507 -43.86 -0.79 12.73
N VAL A 508 -42.81 -1.61 12.85
CA VAL A 508 -42.93 -3.08 12.73
C VAL A 508 -43.88 -3.63 13.79
N ARG A 509 -43.76 -3.15 15.04
CA ARG A 509 -44.64 -3.56 16.14
C ARG A 509 -46.09 -3.14 15.93
N GLU A 510 -46.36 -1.91 15.47
CA GLU A 510 -47.71 -1.43 15.18
C GLU A 510 -48.38 -2.26 14.07
N LYS A 511 -47.62 -2.59 13.02
CA LYS A 511 -48.09 -3.45 11.92
C LYS A 511 -48.37 -4.88 12.39
N PHE A 512 -47.52 -5.43 13.27
CA PHE A 512 -47.79 -6.73 13.89
C PHE A 512 -49.10 -6.74 14.65
N GLU A 513 -49.33 -5.80 15.57
CA GLU A 513 -50.56 -5.75 16.38
C GLU A 513 -51.81 -5.59 15.51
N THR A 514 -51.72 -4.80 14.44
CA THR A 514 -52.82 -4.57 13.49
C THR A 514 -53.28 -5.87 12.80
N HIS A 515 -52.34 -6.73 12.38
CA HIS A 515 -52.65 -7.96 11.63
C HIS A 515 -52.64 -9.23 12.49
N ARG A 516 -52.28 -9.13 13.77
CA ARG A 516 -52.16 -10.26 14.71
C ARG A 516 -53.40 -11.18 14.73
N PRO A 517 -54.65 -10.68 14.78
CA PRO A 517 -55.82 -11.57 14.83
C PRO A 517 -55.95 -12.49 13.60
N ALA A 518 -55.63 -11.97 12.42
CA ALA A 518 -55.65 -12.72 11.17
C ALA A 518 -54.53 -13.78 11.14
N MET A 519 -53.32 -13.43 11.58
CA MET A 519 -52.18 -14.35 11.67
C MET A 519 -52.45 -15.50 12.66
N VAL A 520 -53.03 -15.20 13.82
CA VAL A 520 -53.46 -16.23 14.79
C VAL A 520 -54.43 -17.20 14.14
N THR A 521 -55.40 -16.67 13.39
CA THR A 521 -56.41 -17.49 12.70
C THR A 521 -55.77 -18.38 11.64
N LEU A 522 -54.83 -17.87 10.84
CA LEU A 522 -54.09 -18.64 9.83
C LEU A 522 -53.17 -19.71 10.43
N THR A 523 -52.76 -19.58 11.70
CA THR A 523 -51.87 -20.55 12.35
C THR A 523 -52.64 -21.78 12.88
N LYS A 524 -53.97 -21.72 12.93
CA LYS A 524 -54.82 -22.83 13.40
C LYS A 524 -54.74 -24.07 12.50
N SER A 525 -55.23 -25.21 13.00
CA SER A 525 -55.40 -26.42 12.19
C SER A 525 -56.42 -26.19 11.07
N GLU A 526 -56.37 -26.97 9.98
CA GLU A 526 -57.29 -26.80 8.84
C GLU A 526 -58.77 -26.91 9.29
N THR A 527 -59.06 -27.83 10.23
CA THR A 527 -60.40 -28.01 10.81
C THR A 527 -60.85 -26.79 11.63
N ASP A 528 -59.95 -26.19 12.39
CA ASP A 528 -60.26 -25.03 13.23
C ASP A 528 -60.31 -23.72 12.42
N LEU A 529 -59.55 -23.66 11.31
CA LEU A 529 -59.60 -22.58 10.34
C LEU A 529 -60.94 -22.59 9.59
N GLU A 530 -61.40 -23.75 9.15
CA GLU A 530 -62.73 -23.92 8.54
C GLU A 530 -63.84 -23.53 9.50
N ALA A 531 -63.76 -23.93 10.77
CA ALA A 531 -64.71 -23.55 11.80
C ALA A 531 -64.70 -22.05 12.14
N SER A 532 -63.60 -21.35 11.86
CA SER A 532 -63.47 -19.90 12.10
C SER A 532 -64.12 -19.07 10.98
N LEU A 533 -64.39 -19.63 9.80
CA LEU A 533 -64.98 -18.90 8.68
C LEU A 533 -66.52 -18.90 8.75
N PRO A 534 -67.18 -17.75 8.53
CA PRO A 534 -68.62 -17.70 8.34
C PRO A 534 -69.06 -18.56 7.15
N LYS A 535 -70.20 -19.25 7.25
CA LYS A 535 -70.78 -20.04 6.14
C LYS A 535 -71.55 -19.12 5.20
N ALA A 536 -71.32 -19.24 3.89
CA ALA A 536 -72.09 -18.48 2.91
C ALA A 536 -73.49 -19.11 2.70
N GLY A 537 -74.52 -18.29 2.48
CA GLY A 537 -75.88 -18.78 2.21
C GLY A 537 -75.98 -19.51 0.85
N ALA A 538 -76.94 -20.43 0.70
CA ALA A 538 -77.09 -21.28 -0.51
C ALA A 538 -77.34 -20.52 -1.84
N MET A 539 -77.69 -19.24 -1.81
CA MET A 539 -77.77 -18.36 -3.00
C MET A 539 -76.41 -17.75 -3.42
N ALA A 540 -75.33 -18.07 -2.69
CA ALA A 540 -73.99 -17.49 -2.83
C ALA A 540 -72.96 -18.34 -3.61
N ALA A 541 -73.35 -19.38 -4.36
CA ALA A 541 -72.42 -20.15 -5.21
C ALA A 541 -72.28 -19.54 -6.64
N VAL A 542 -71.11 -18.99 -7.01
CA VAL A 542 -70.84 -18.64 -8.43
C VAL A 542 -70.62 -19.95 -9.20
N LYS A 543 -71.13 -20.09 -10.42
CA LYS A 543 -70.80 -21.25 -11.25
C LYS A 543 -69.30 -21.24 -11.56
N ALA A 544 -68.56 -22.23 -11.05
CA ALA A 544 -67.11 -22.39 -11.24
C ALA A 544 -66.64 -22.37 -12.72
N GLY A 545 -67.56 -22.49 -13.69
CA GLY A 545 -67.29 -22.44 -15.12
C GLY A 545 -67.69 -21.14 -15.83
N SER A 546 -67.87 -20.01 -15.15
CA SER A 546 -68.07 -18.74 -15.87
C SER A 546 -66.79 -18.30 -16.60
N PRO A 547 -66.89 -17.65 -17.79
CA PRO A 547 -65.73 -17.22 -18.55
C PRO A 547 -64.80 -16.28 -17.76
N SER A 548 -65.36 -15.38 -16.95
CA SER A 548 -64.62 -14.45 -16.10
C SER A 548 -63.82 -15.16 -14.99
N VAL A 549 -64.36 -16.23 -14.40
CA VAL A 549 -63.64 -17.06 -13.42
C VAL A 549 -62.48 -17.82 -14.07
N GLN A 550 -62.66 -18.36 -15.28
CA GLN A 550 -61.58 -19.05 -16.01
C GLN A 550 -60.46 -18.09 -16.40
N GLU A 551 -60.82 -16.89 -16.89
CA GLU A 551 -59.84 -15.85 -17.23
C GLU A 551 -59.06 -15.40 -16.00
N LEU A 552 -59.73 -15.12 -14.88
CA LEU A 552 -59.06 -14.75 -13.63
C LEU A 552 -58.14 -15.87 -13.11
N ARG A 553 -58.54 -17.16 -13.20
CA ARG A 553 -57.65 -18.28 -12.82
C ARG A 553 -56.38 -18.31 -13.67
N SER A 554 -56.49 -18.11 -14.98
CA SER A 554 -55.32 -18.03 -15.87
C SER A 554 -54.40 -16.86 -15.47
N LEU A 555 -54.97 -15.69 -15.19
CA LEU A 555 -54.20 -14.51 -14.79
C LEU A 555 -53.51 -14.70 -13.43
N MET A 556 -54.08 -15.49 -12.52
CA MET A 556 -53.42 -15.84 -11.25
C MET A 556 -52.21 -16.74 -11.43
N GLU A 557 -52.19 -17.59 -12.45
CA GLU A 557 -50.99 -18.37 -12.80
C GLU A 557 -49.89 -17.46 -13.38
N ASP A 558 -50.26 -16.47 -14.18
CA ASP A 558 -49.32 -15.43 -14.65
C ASP A 558 -48.74 -14.63 -13.47
N VAL A 559 -49.56 -14.32 -12.46
CA VAL A 559 -49.10 -13.69 -11.19
C VAL A 559 -48.11 -14.58 -10.43
N LYS A 560 -48.37 -15.90 -10.34
CA LYS A 560 -47.42 -16.82 -9.69
C LYS A 560 -46.10 -16.86 -10.46
N THR A 561 -46.17 -16.89 -11.78
CA THR A 561 -45.00 -16.91 -12.68
C THR A 561 -44.15 -15.65 -12.48
N ILE A 562 -44.75 -14.46 -12.52
CA ILE A 562 -43.98 -13.22 -12.39
C ILE A 562 -43.32 -13.11 -11.01
N LYS A 563 -43.97 -13.57 -9.94
CA LYS A 563 -43.39 -13.60 -8.59
C LYS A 563 -42.18 -14.55 -8.50
N ALA A 564 -42.30 -15.75 -9.06
CA ALA A 564 -41.20 -16.71 -9.10
C ALA A 564 -40.00 -16.19 -9.92
N GLU A 565 -40.26 -15.52 -11.05
CA GLU A 565 -39.21 -14.86 -11.83
C GLU A 565 -38.48 -13.79 -11.02
N ARG A 566 -39.19 -12.99 -10.21
CA ARG A 566 -38.58 -11.97 -9.36
C ARG A 566 -37.69 -12.54 -8.28
N GLU A 567 -38.08 -13.64 -7.64
CA GLU A 567 -37.22 -14.34 -6.68
C GLU A 567 -35.89 -14.77 -7.32
N VAL A 568 -35.92 -15.24 -8.57
CA VAL A 568 -34.70 -15.59 -9.32
C VAL A 568 -33.86 -14.34 -9.63
N LEU A 569 -34.48 -13.22 -10.02
CA LEU A 569 -33.78 -11.96 -10.26
C LEU A 569 -33.12 -11.42 -8.98
N GLU A 570 -33.80 -11.49 -7.84
CA GLU A 570 -33.21 -11.10 -6.55
C GLU A 570 -31.98 -11.94 -6.21
N GLN A 571 -32.01 -13.24 -6.48
CA GLN A 571 -30.85 -14.13 -6.27
C GLN A 571 -29.69 -13.76 -7.22
N GLN A 572 -30.00 -13.41 -8.47
CA GLN A 572 -28.98 -12.98 -9.43
C GLN A 572 -28.34 -11.64 -9.06
N LEU A 573 -29.12 -10.70 -8.52
CA LEU A 573 -28.61 -9.41 -8.01
C LEU A 573 -27.66 -9.58 -6.83
N LYS A 574 -27.86 -10.62 -6.00
CA LYS A 574 -27.06 -10.89 -4.79
C LYS A 574 -25.84 -11.78 -5.04
N ARG A 575 -25.57 -12.20 -6.29
CA ARG A 575 -24.47 -13.12 -6.59
C ARG A 575 -23.09 -12.44 -6.46
N PRO A 576 -22.04 -13.16 -6.07
CA PRO A 576 -20.66 -12.66 -6.18
C PRO A 576 -20.29 -12.39 -7.65
N ILE A 577 -19.58 -11.28 -7.88
CA ILE A 577 -19.09 -10.86 -9.21
C ILE A 577 -17.56 -10.90 -9.27
N ALA A 578 -17.00 -10.75 -10.48
CA ALA A 578 -15.56 -10.77 -10.70
C ALA A 578 -14.82 -9.62 -9.98
N ASP A 579 -13.55 -9.87 -9.62
CA ASP A 579 -12.69 -8.87 -8.99
C ASP A 579 -12.28 -7.76 -9.98
N ILE A 580 -12.51 -6.50 -9.58
CA ILE A 580 -12.21 -5.31 -10.37
C ILE A 580 -10.81 -4.75 -10.10
N ILE A 581 -10.14 -5.15 -9.00
CA ILE A 581 -8.80 -4.65 -8.60
C ILE A 581 -7.78 -4.73 -9.77
N PRO A 582 -7.69 -5.82 -10.56
CA PRO A 582 -6.73 -5.89 -11.67
C PRO A 582 -6.92 -4.78 -12.71
N LYS A 583 -8.16 -4.34 -12.96
CA LYS A 583 -8.47 -3.27 -13.92
C LYS A 583 -8.01 -1.90 -13.38
N PHE A 584 -8.22 -1.65 -12.09
CA PHE A 584 -7.73 -0.42 -11.45
C PHE A 584 -6.20 -0.37 -11.39
N LEU A 585 -5.54 -1.49 -11.10
CA LEU A 585 -4.07 -1.59 -11.15
C LEU A 585 -3.52 -1.34 -12.56
N GLN A 586 -4.20 -1.85 -13.59
CA GLN A 586 -3.81 -1.60 -14.98
C GLN A 586 -3.93 -0.12 -15.35
N SER A 587 -5.05 0.53 -15.01
CA SER A 587 -5.23 1.97 -15.22
C SER A 587 -4.13 2.79 -14.55
N LEU A 588 -3.85 2.50 -13.28
CA LEU A 588 -2.81 3.19 -12.52
C LEU A 588 -1.43 3.06 -13.20
N LYS A 589 -1.14 1.89 -13.77
CA LYS A 589 0.13 1.64 -14.47
C LYS A 589 0.24 2.39 -15.80
N GLU A 590 -0.84 2.48 -16.56
CA GLU A 590 -0.85 3.07 -17.90
C GLU A 590 -0.97 4.61 -17.87
N LEU A 591 -1.80 5.13 -16.98
CA LEU A 591 -2.14 6.56 -16.92
C LEU A 591 -1.48 7.30 -15.75
N GLY A 592 -0.90 6.59 -14.78
CA GLY A 592 -0.43 7.17 -13.53
C GLY A 592 -1.55 7.52 -12.55
N ASP A 593 -2.81 7.26 -12.92
CA ASP A 593 -4.00 7.48 -12.10
C ASP A 593 -5.07 6.41 -12.40
N VAL A 594 -6.06 6.28 -11.52
CA VAL A 594 -7.18 5.34 -11.66
C VAL A 594 -8.38 6.07 -12.26
N ASP A 595 -8.77 5.71 -13.49
CA ASP A 595 -10.05 6.13 -14.07
C ASP A 595 -11.21 5.33 -13.46
N GLU A 596 -11.50 5.65 -12.20
CA GLU A 596 -12.47 4.91 -11.39
C GLU A 596 -13.85 4.91 -12.03
N GLU A 597 -14.32 6.07 -12.53
CA GLU A 597 -15.67 6.22 -13.07
C GLU A 597 -15.90 5.31 -14.27
N ALA A 598 -15.08 5.44 -15.32
CA ALA A 598 -15.28 4.69 -16.56
C ALA A 598 -15.12 3.18 -16.35
N ILE A 599 -14.17 2.76 -15.50
CA ILE A 599 -13.93 1.34 -15.21
C ILE A 599 -15.07 0.76 -14.37
N SER A 600 -15.53 1.48 -13.35
CA SER A 600 -16.66 1.09 -12.51
C SER A 600 -17.94 0.94 -13.34
N GLU A 601 -18.30 1.95 -14.14
CA GLU A 601 -19.50 1.93 -14.99
C GLU A 601 -19.47 0.79 -16.00
N ALA A 602 -18.37 0.62 -16.72
CA ALA A 602 -18.24 -0.45 -17.72
C ALA A 602 -18.34 -1.84 -17.08
N HIS A 603 -17.74 -2.02 -15.89
CA HIS A 603 -17.81 -3.27 -15.16
C HIS A 603 -19.22 -3.56 -14.64
N LEU A 604 -19.86 -2.60 -13.95
CA LEU A 604 -21.23 -2.76 -13.45
C LEU A 604 -22.23 -3.00 -14.57
N ARG A 605 -22.10 -2.31 -15.71
CA ARG A 605 -22.94 -2.55 -16.89
C ARG A 605 -22.79 -3.96 -17.43
N THR A 606 -21.58 -4.51 -17.41
CA THR A 606 -21.32 -5.88 -17.86
C THR A 606 -21.95 -6.91 -16.92
N GLU A 607 -21.84 -6.68 -15.61
CA GLU A 607 -22.29 -7.64 -14.59
C GLU A 607 -23.82 -7.59 -14.34
N TYR A 608 -24.41 -6.39 -14.35
CA TYR A 608 -25.81 -6.17 -13.95
C TYR A 608 -26.73 -5.66 -15.08
N GLY A 609 -26.20 -5.18 -16.21
CA GLY A 609 -27.02 -4.51 -17.23
C GLY A 609 -28.18 -5.36 -17.76
N LYS A 610 -27.95 -6.66 -18.01
CA LYS A 610 -29.03 -7.58 -18.41
C LYS A 610 -30.07 -7.81 -17.33
N ILE A 611 -29.65 -7.80 -16.06
CA ILE A 611 -30.56 -8.00 -14.92
C ILE A 611 -31.45 -6.76 -14.77
N GLN A 612 -30.90 -5.55 -14.92
CA GLN A 612 -31.68 -4.30 -14.91
C GLN A 612 -32.75 -4.28 -16.02
N GLU A 613 -32.40 -4.74 -17.23
CA GLU A 613 -33.36 -4.89 -18.33
C GLU A 613 -34.50 -5.86 -17.97
N GLN A 614 -34.18 -7.00 -17.34
CA GLN A 614 -35.18 -7.99 -16.90
C GLN A 614 -36.06 -7.49 -15.75
N VAL A 615 -35.50 -6.69 -14.83
CA VAL A 615 -36.27 -6.04 -13.75
C VAL A 615 -37.27 -5.05 -14.35
N ALA A 616 -36.82 -4.20 -15.28
CA ALA A 616 -37.71 -3.25 -15.97
C ALA A 616 -38.83 -3.96 -16.74
N GLU A 617 -38.50 -5.03 -17.48
CA GLU A 617 -39.48 -5.85 -18.20
C GLU A 617 -40.49 -6.52 -17.24
N SER A 618 -40.05 -6.97 -16.06
CA SER A 618 -40.94 -7.53 -15.04
C SER A 618 -41.93 -6.49 -14.51
N VAL A 619 -41.52 -5.23 -14.34
CA VAL A 619 -42.42 -4.15 -13.91
C VAL A 619 -43.43 -3.82 -15.00
N GLU A 620 -42.99 -3.68 -16.26
CA GLU A 620 -43.89 -3.40 -17.38
C GLU A 620 -44.92 -4.53 -17.61
N ARG A 621 -44.48 -5.79 -17.52
CA ARG A 621 -45.38 -6.96 -17.62
C ARG A 621 -46.42 -6.96 -16.50
N GLN A 622 -46.07 -6.53 -15.28
CA GLN A 622 -47.04 -6.39 -14.19
C GLN A 622 -48.12 -5.35 -14.52
N GLU A 623 -47.76 -4.17 -15.05
CA GLU A 623 -48.76 -3.14 -15.38
C GLU A 623 -49.78 -3.61 -16.41
N VAL A 624 -49.35 -4.43 -17.38
CA VAL A 624 -50.25 -5.06 -18.36
C VAL A 624 -51.13 -6.11 -17.67
N LEU A 625 -50.54 -6.95 -16.81
CA LEU A 625 -51.24 -8.00 -16.08
C LEU A 625 -52.31 -7.42 -15.15
N GLU A 626 -52.00 -6.37 -14.39
CA GLU A 626 -52.95 -5.69 -13.50
C GLU A 626 -54.13 -5.08 -14.26
N ARG A 627 -53.90 -4.49 -15.44
CA ARG A 627 -54.98 -3.99 -16.29
C ARG A 627 -55.94 -5.11 -16.72
N LYS A 628 -55.40 -6.28 -17.11
CA LYS A 628 -56.22 -7.46 -17.45
C LYS A 628 -56.98 -7.98 -16.24
N ILE A 629 -56.33 -8.10 -15.09
CA ILE A 629 -56.96 -8.51 -13.82
C ILE A 629 -58.10 -7.57 -13.45
N ASN A 630 -57.87 -6.26 -13.51
CA ASN A 630 -58.90 -5.25 -13.23
C ASN A 630 -60.11 -5.39 -14.17
N ALA A 631 -59.88 -5.56 -15.47
CA ALA A 631 -60.95 -5.71 -16.46
C ALA A 631 -61.76 -7.00 -16.25
N ALA A 632 -61.10 -8.14 -16.06
CA ALA A 632 -61.75 -9.41 -15.78
C ALA A 632 -62.48 -9.40 -14.42
N TYR A 633 -61.94 -8.70 -13.43
CA TYR A 633 -62.56 -8.54 -12.11
C TYR A 633 -63.85 -7.70 -12.17
N VAL A 634 -63.91 -6.65 -12.97
CA VAL A 634 -65.16 -5.87 -13.18
C VAL A 634 -66.26 -6.76 -13.78
N GLN A 635 -65.92 -7.62 -14.73
CA GLN A 635 -66.89 -8.58 -15.30
C GLN A 635 -67.34 -9.60 -14.24
N PHE A 636 -66.41 -10.12 -13.43
CA PHE A 636 -66.72 -11.01 -12.30
C PHE A 636 -67.62 -10.33 -11.25
N GLN A 637 -67.40 -9.04 -10.96
CA GLN A 637 -68.27 -8.27 -10.04
C GLN A 637 -69.70 -8.14 -10.58
N GLN A 638 -69.87 -7.83 -11.87
CA GLN A 638 -71.21 -7.75 -12.48
C GLN A 638 -71.96 -9.09 -12.41
N GLU A 639 -71.25 -10.22 -12.50
CA GLU A 639 -71.84 -11.56 -12.31
C GLU A 639 -72.22 -11.87 -10.85
N THR A 640 -71.67 -11.12 -9.88
CA THR A 640 -71.82 -11.35 -8.43
C THR A 640 -72.61 -10.28 -7.69
N GLU A 641 -72.89 -9.12 -8.30
CA GLU A 641 -73.53 -7.91 -7.73
C GLU A 641 -74.91 -8.13 -7.06
N GLN A 642 -75.59 -9.26 -7.27
CA GLN A 642 -76.82 -9.61 -6.54
C GLN A 642 -76.60 -10.05 -5.08
N ARG A 643 -75.35 -10.10 -4.56
CA ARG A 643 -75.02 -10.78 -3.29
C ARG A 643 -74.82 -9.94 -2.04
N GLY A 644 -74.49 -8.65 -2.15
CA GLY A 644 -73.98 -7.90 -1.00
C GLY A 644 -72.63 -8.45 -0.50
N VAL A 645 -71.84 -7.63 0.20
CA VAL A 645 -70.55 -8.08 0.76
C VAL A 645 -70.83 -9.03 1.92
N SER A 646 -70.42 -10.30 1.81
CA SER A 646 -70.58 -11.26 2.89
C SER A 646 -69.55 -11.00 3.99
N GLU A 647 -69.93 -11.18 5.26
CA GLU A 647 -68.99 -11.21 6.40
C GLU A 647 -67.84 -12.21 6.17
N ARG A 648 -68.11 -13.29 5.41
CA ARG A 648 -67.12 -14.26 4.93
C ARG A 648 -66.09 -13.63 3.99
N ASP A 649 -66.51 -12.79 3.05
CA ASP A 649 -65.60 -12.14 2.10
C ASP A 649 -64.64 -11.17 2.80
N GLN A 650 -65.13 -10.44 3.80
CA GLN A 650 -64.28 -9.56 4.60
C GLN A 650 -63.26 -10.36 5.40
N MET A 651 -63.67 -11.47 6.03
CA MET A 651 -62.74 -12.33 6.76
C MET A 651 -61.67 -12.96 5.85
N LEU A 652 -62.03 -13.38 4.63
CA LEU A 652 -61.07 -13.91 3.66
C LEU A 652 -60.06 -12.83 3.22
N LYS A 653 -60.50 -11.58 3.05
CA LYS A 653 -59.60 -10.43 2.81
C LYS A 653 -58.65 -10.19 3.97
N ASP A 654 -59.17 -10.20 5.19
CA ASP A 654 -58.35 -9.99 6.40
C ASP A 654 -57.31 -11.10 6.58
N LEU A 655 -57.67 -12.36 6.28
CA LEU A 655 -56.74 -13.49 6.26
C LEU A 655 -55.68 -13.35 5.16
N ALA A 656 -56.07 -12.96 3.94
CA ALA A 656 -55.10 -12.74 2.86
C ALA A 656 -54.09 -11.64 3.24
N ALA A 657 -54.56 -10.51 3.76
CA ALA A 657 -53.74 -9.42 4.25
C ALA A 657 -52.87 -9.83 5.46
N GLY A 658 -53.41 -10.67 6.35
CA GLY A 658 -52.66 -11.23 7.48
C GLY A 658 -51.48 -12.09 7.06
N PHE A 659 -51.62 -12.89 5.99
CA PHE A 659 -50.49 -13.64 5.42
C PHE A 659 -49.44 -12.73 4.81
N ASP A 660 -49.86 -11.76 4.00
CA ASP A 660 -48.92 -10.85 3.33
C ASP A 660 -48.14 -10.04 4.38
N ALA A 661 -48.82 -9.55 5.42
CA ALA A 661 -48.19 -8.90 6.57
C ALA A 661 -47.24 -9.85 7.34
N TYR A 662 -47.58 -11.14 7.49
CA TYR A 662 -46.70 -12.09 8.16
C TYR A 662 -45.38 -12.27 7.40
N MET A 663 -45.45 -12.46 6.08
CA MET A 663 -44.25 -12.62 5.25
C MET A 663 -43.37 -11.38 5.28
N GLU A 664 -43.97 -10.19 5.19
CA GLU A 664 -43.26 -8.93 5.30
C GLU A 664 -42.61 -8.74 6.68
N LEU A 665 -43.36 -8.97 7.76
CA LEU A 665 -42.83 -8.85 9.13
C LEU A 665 -41.73 -9.87 9.41
N SER A 666 -41.86 -11.10 8.91
CA SER A 666 -40.84 -12.15 9.09
C SER A 666 -39.50 -11.74 8.46
N ASN A 667 -39.56 -11.12 7.27
CA ASN A 667 -38.40 -10.57 6.59
C ASN A 667 -37.84 -9.34 7.33
N ASN A 668 -38.69 -8.37 7.67
CA ASN A 668 -38.28 -7.14 8.37
C ASN A 668 -37.64 -7.45 9.73
N LEU A 669 -38.18 -8.40 10.48
CA LEU A 669 -37.63 -8.83 11.77
C LEU A 669 -36.30 -9.59 11.61
N ALA A 670 -36.14 -10.38 10.55
CA ALA A 670 -34.87 -11.03 10.24
C ALA A 670 -33.79 -9.99 9.85
N GLU A 671 -34.14 -9.01 9.02
CA GLU A 671 -33.27 -7.89 8.66
C GLU A 671 -32.91 -7.04 9.89
N GLY A 672 -33.88 -6.72 10.77
CA GLY A 672 -33.64 -5.98 12.01
C GLY A 672 -32.73 -6.73 13.00
N SER A 673 -32.93 -8.04 13.17
CA SER A 673 -32.07 -8.87 14.02
C SER A 673 -30.64 -8.91 13.47
N LYS A 674 -30.47 -9.06 12.15
CA LYS A 674 -29.16 -8.99 11.50
C LYS A 674 -28.51 -7.62 11.69
N PHE A 675 -29.26 -6.54 11.47
CA PHE A 675 -28.79 -5.16 11.66
C PHE A 675 -28.20 -4.93 13.06
N TYR A 676 -28.91 -5.32 14.12
CA TYR A 676 -28.40 -5.12 15.48
C TYR A 676 -27.20 -6.00 15.82
N ASN A 677 -27.12 -7.20 15.26
CA ASN A 677 -25.96 -8.09 15.42
C ASN A 677 -24.74 -7.57 14.66
N ASP A 678 -24.92 -6.97 13.49
CA ASP A 678 -23.85 -6.33 12.71
C ASP A 678 -23.42 -4.98 13.32
N LEU A 679 -24.32 -4.29 14.01
CA LEU A 679 -24.02 -3.04 14.71
C LEU A 679 -23.14 -3.26 15.95
N THR A 680 -23.38 -4.34 16.69
CA THR A 680 -22.62 -4.66 17.93
C THR A 680 -21.09 -4.64 17.75
N PRO A 681 -20.48 -5.34 16.78
CA PRO A 681 -19.02 -5.31 16.61
C PRO A 681 -18.48 -3.91 16.23
N LEU A 682 -19.27 -3.09 15.52
CA LEU A 682 -18.86 -1.70 15.21
C LEU A 682 -18.79 -0.85 16.48
N LEU A 683 -19.78 -0.99 17.37
CA LEU A 683 -19.81 -0.30 18.66
C LEU A 683 -18.68 -0.78 19.58
N VAL A 684 -18.44 -2.09 19.65
CA VAL A 684 -17.31 -2.67 20.41
C VAL A 684 -15.96 -2.16 19.90
N LYS A 685 -15.79 -1.98 18.58
CA LYS A 685 -14.56 -1.42 18.00
C LYS A 685 -14.30 0.01 18.47
N ILE A 686 -15.34 0.84 18.56
CA ILE A 686 -15.20 2.23 19.05
C ILE A 686 -14.99 2.25 20.55
N GLN A 687 -15.71 1.42 21.30
CA GLN A 687 -15.48 1.23 22.73
C GLN A 687 -14.02 0.85 23.02
N GLY A 688 -13.44 -0.06 22.23
CA GLY A 688 -12.03 -0.43 22.32
C GLY A 688 -11.09 0.75 22.07
N LYS A 689 -11.33 1.53 21.00
CA LYS A 689 -10.55 2.76 20.73
C LYS A 689 -10.61 3.76 21.89
N VAL A 690 -11.78 3.95 22.48
CA VAL A 690 -11.96 4.84 23.64
C VAL A 690 -11.24 4.30 24.86
N SER A 691 -11.37 3.00 25.14
CA SER A 691 -10.66 2.35 26.25
C SER A 691 -9.14 2.54 26.14
N ASP A 692 -8.57 2.31 24.96
CA ASP A 692 -7.13 2.50 24.70
C ASP A 692 -6.71 3.96 24.86
N PHE A 693 -7.51 4.89 24.35
CA PHE A 693 -7.29 6.33 24.51
C PHE A 693 -7.29 6.72 26.00
N VAL A 694 -8.32 6.33 26.75
CA VAL A 694 -8.46 6.65 28.18
C VAL A 694 -7.31 6.02 28.98
N TYR A 695 -6.90 4.79 28.64
CA TYR A 695 -5.75 4.14 29.28
C TYR A 695 -4.44 4.91 29.05
N ALA A 696 -4.16 5.30 27.80
CA ALA A 696 -2.98 6.09 27.48
C ALA A 696 -3.00 7.46 28.19
N ARG A 697 -4.17 8.11 28.22
CA ARG A 697 -4.36 9.40 28.91
C ARG A 697 -4.24 9.30 30.42
N THR A 698 -4.69 8.19 31.01
CA THR A 698 -4.55 7.92 32.44
C THR A 698 -3.08 7.72 32.80
N THR A 699 -2.34 6.98 31.97
CA THR A 699 -0.89 6.79 32.15
C THR A 699 -0.13 8.12 32.08
N GLU A 700 -0.43 8.94 31.06
CA GLU A 700 0.14 10.28 30.92
C GLU A 700 -0.22 11.18 32.12
N LYS A 701 -1.48 11.12 32.57
CA LYS A 701 -1.97 11.86 33.75
C LYS A 701 -1.16 11.51 34.99
N ASP A 702 -0.95 10.22 35.25
CA ASP A 702 -0.24 9.74 36.43
C ASP A 702 1.23 10.15 36.42
N ASP A 703 1.89 10.13 35.27
CA ASP A 703 3.29 10.55 35.14
C ASP A 703 3.45 12.07 35.30
N LEU A 704 2.56 12.87 34.71
CA LEU A 704 2.51 14.32 34.93
C LEU A 704 2.26 14.66 36.41
N LEU A 705 1.35 13.93 37.08
CA LEU A 705 1.09 14.12 38.50
C LEU A 705 2.31 13.78 39.37
N LYS A 706 3.04 12.69 39.07
CA LYS A 706 4.30 12.36 39.76
C LYS A 706 5.35 13.45 39.59
N ASP A 707 5.50 14.00 38.38
CA ASP A 707 6.46 15.07 38.11
C ASP A 707 6.06 16.38 38.78
N LEU A 708 4.78 16.72 38.81
CA LEU A 708 4.26 17.88 39.54
C LEU A 708 4.44 17.72 41.05
N GLN A 709 4.16 16.54 41.61
CA GLN A 709 4.38 16.24 43.02
C GLN A 709 5.86 16.31 43.40
N ARG A 710 6.76 15.78 42.57
CA ARG A 710 8.22 15.91 42.76
C ARG A 710 8.63 17.37 42.77
N ASN A 711 8.17 18.17 41.81
CA ASN A 711 8.49 19.60 41.72
C ASN A 711 7.94 20.42 42.91
N ILE A 712 6.75 20.08 43.40
CA ILE A 712 6.15 20.71 44.60
C ILE A 712 6.96 20.33 45.85
N ALA A 713 7.34 19.06 46.01
CA ALA A 713 8.14 18.58 47.14
C ALA A 713 9.57 19.14 47.15
N SER A 714 10.13 19.48 46.00
CA SER A 714 11.46 20.11 45.87
C SER A 714 11.46 21.63 45.96
N THR A 715 10.31 22.28 46.20
CA THR A 715 10.24 23.73 46.42
C THR A 715 10.40 24.02 47.91
N PRO A 716 11.45 24.73 48.38
CA PRO A 716 11.61 25.06 49.79
C PRO A 716 10.46 25.97 50.25
N SER A 717 9.74 25.55 51.29
CA SER A 717 8.73 26.35 51.98
C SER A 717 9.31 27.70 52.40
N GLN A 718 8.61 28.80 52.09
CA GLN A 718 9.02 30.14 52.50
C GLN A 718 9.24 30.23 54.03
N PRO A 719 10.18 31.06 54.51
CA PRO A 719 10.40 31.24 55.94
C PRO A 719 9.13 31.81 56.59
N ALA A 720 8.74 31.24 57.72
CA ALA A 720 7.66 31.78 58.54
C ALA A 720 8.01 33.22 59.01
N PRO A 721 7.01 34.12 59.12
CA PRO A 721 7.24 35.47 59.66
C PRO A 721 7.77 35.40 61.10
N PRO A 722 8.66 36.32 61.52
CA PRO A 722 9.33 36.24 62.81
C PRO A 722 8.34 36.46 63.96
N VAL A 723 8.38 35.55 64.94
CA VAL A 723 7.60 35.61 66.18
C VAL A 723 8.27 36.60 67.15
N PRO A 724 7.51 37.47 67.86
CA PRO A 724 8.08 38.42 68.81
C PRO A 724 8.85 37.77 69.96
N GLN A 725 9.95 38.43 70.31
CA GLN A 725 11.02 38.00 71.20
C GLN A 725 10.64 38.12 72.68
N TYR A 726 9.73 37.28 73.17
CA TYR A 726 9.50 37.09 74.61
C TYR A 726 9.10 35.63 74.87
N GLN A 727 10.10 34.77 75.08
CA GLN A 727 10.11 33.61 76.00
C GLN A 727 11.30 32.70 75.65
N GLN A 728 12.48 33.08 76.11
CA GLN A 728 13.54 32.12 76.42
C GLN A 728 13.31 31.66 77.87
N GLY A 729 13.12 30.36 78.08
CA GLY A 729 13.09 29.80 79.42
C GLY A 729 12.39 28.46 79.50
N LYS A 730 13.19 27.39 79.38
CA LYS A 730 13.08 26.06 79.99
C LYS A 730 11.69 25.63 80.51
N GLU A 731 11.17 24.53 79.96
CA GLU A 731 10.80 23.29 80.68
C GLU A 731 9.84 22.43 79.82
N GLN A 732 10.23 21.18 79.56
CA GLN A 732 9.29 20.10 79.22
C GLN A 732 8.53 19.75 80.51
N PRO A 733 7.19 19.71 80.48
CA PRO A 733 6.48 18.42 80.65
C PRO A 733 5.05 18.43 80.05
N PRO A 734 4.21 17.39 80.22
CA PRO A 734 4.39 15.94 80.16
C PRO A 734 3.54 15.33 79.01
N ALA A 735 3.68 14.03 78.74
CA ALA A 735 2.79 13.29 77.84
C ALA A 735 1.51 12.81 78.57
N ARG A 736 0.31 13.06 77.99
CA ARG A 736 -0.97 12.43 78.36
C ARG A 736 -2.06 12.75 77.32
N PRO A 737 -3.21 12.04 77.29
CA PRO A 737 -3.47 10.63 76.97
C PRO A 737 -4.25 10.47 75.63
N PRO A 738 -4.34 9.27 75.03
CA PRO A 738 -5.24 9.02 73.90
C PRO A 738 -6.69 8.73 74.35
N PRO A 739 -7.73 9.27 73.66
CA PRO A 739 -9.12 8.81 73.75
C PRO A 739 -9.40 7.59 72.84
N PRO A 740 -10.54 6.91 73.01
CA PRO A 740 -10.63 5.45 73.02
C PRO A 740 -10.89 4.77 71.66
N ALA A 741 -10.35 3.57 71.54
CA ALA A 741 -10.71 2.55 70.55
C ALA A 741 -11.47 1.41 71.24
N VAL A 742 -12.60 0.97 70.66
CA VAL A 742 -13.29 -0.30 70.96
C VAL A 742 -14.17 -0.58 69.72
N GLN A 743 -14.25 -1.72 69.02
CA GLN A 743 -13.72 -3.11 69.04
C GLN A 743 -14.16 -3.71 67.67
N GLN A 744 -13.72 -4.85 67.13
CA GLN A 744 -13.26 -6.14 67.66
C GLN A 744 -12.70 -6.91 66.43
N SER A 745 -11.45 -7.39 66.48
CA SER A 745 -11.05 -8.79 66.72
C SER A 745 -10.97 -9.70 65.47
N GLN A 746 -9.75 -10.10 65.10
CA GLN A 746 -9.45 -11.47 64.66
C GLN A 746 -7.97 -11.84 64.92
N PRO A 747 -7.65 -13.13 65.20
CA PRO A 747 -6.36 -13.58 65.74
C PRO A 747 -5.40 -14.26 64.72
N PRO A 748 -4.10 -14.43 65.06
CA PRO A 748 -2.98 -14.93 64.23
C PRO A 748 -2.66 -16.42 64.56
N PRO A 749 -1.63 -17.16 64.02
CA PRO A 749 -0.15 -16.89 64.11
C PRO A 749 0.69 -17.61 62.99
N PRO A 750 1.99 -18.01 63.10
CA PRO A 750 3.18 -17.44 63.78
C PRO A 750 4.42 -17.23 62.87
N SER A 751 5.43 -16.63 63.52
CA SER A 751 6.79 -16.16 63.20
C SER A 751 7.91 -17.18 62.90
N GLN A 752 8.88 -16.76 62.05
CA GLN A 752 10.39 -16.78 62.11
C GLN A 752 11.17 -17.99 62.74
N PRO A 753 12.52 -18.19 62.59
CA PRO A 753 13.59 -17.31 62.05
C PRO A 753 14.67 -18.00 61.15
N SER A 754 15.63 -17.17 60.74
CA SER A 754 16.83 -17.35 59.92
C SER A 754 18.02 -18.08 60.59
N HIS A 755 18.93 -18.69 59.80
CA HIS A 755 20.40 -18.77 60.04
C HIS A 755 21.20 -19.12 58.76
N ASN A 756 22.45 -18.62 58.70
CA ASN A 756 23.40 -18.58 57.58
C ASN A 756 24.19 -19.92 57.39
N PRO A 757 24.94 -20.12 56.28
CA PRO A 757 25.23 -21.44 55.71
C PRO A 757 26.65 -21.98 55.97
N SER A 758 26.84 -23.30 55.76
CA SER A 758 28.15 -23.93 55.55
C SER A 758 28.03 -25.24 54.73
N ALA A 759 28.67 -25.24 53.56
CA ALA A 759 29.39 -26.32 52.86
C ALA A 759 28.68 -27.64 52.39
N PRO A 760 29.20 -28.29 51.30
CA PRO A 760 28.53 -29.28 50.42
C PRO A 760 29.00 -30.75 50.73
N PRO A 761 28.84 -31.84 49.91
CA PRO A 761 28.43 -32.06 48.49
C PRO A 761 27.59 -33.38 48.27
N PRO A 762 27.75 -34.24 47.22
CA PRO A 762 27.36 -34.17 45.79
C PRO A 762 26.55 -35.42 45.25
N GLN A 763 26.43 -35.50 43.91
CA GLN A 763 26.03 -36.63 43.01
C GLN A 763 24.52 -36.74 42.74
N GLY A 764 23.98 -36.75 41.50
CA GLY A 764 24.33 -37.44 40.24
C GLY A 764 23.16 -38.43 39.99
N SER A 765 22.56 -38.71 38.83
CA SER A 765 22.81 -38.46 37.42
C SER A 765 21.58 -39.02 36.63
N TYR A 766 21.43 -38.67 35.34
CA TYR A 766 20.93 -39.52 34.23
C TYR A 766 19.42 -39.73 33.88
N TYR A 767 19.13 -39.30 32.63
CA TYR A 767 18.32 -39.87 31.52
C TYR A 767 16.79 -40.01 31.56
N GLN A 768 16.12 -39.44 30.54
CA GLN A 768 14.85 -39.94 29.97
C GLN A 768 14.69 -39.66 28.45
N GLN A 769 14.02 -40.60 27.78
CA GLN A 769 13.28 -40.55 26.50
C GLN A 769 12.10 -41.57 26.62
N PRO A 770 11.06 -41.60 25.73
CA PRO A 770 10.15 -40.52 25.28
C PRO A 770 8.64 -41.02 25.36
N PRO A 771 7.63 -40.57 24.56
CA PRO A 771 6.29 -40.07 24.99
C PRO A 771 5.09 -41.05 24.70
N PRO A 772 3.78 -40.73 24.94
CA PRO A 772 2.93 -39.91 24.02
C PRO A 772 1.68 -39.15 24.61
N GLN A 773 1.01 -38.44 23.69
CA GLN A 773 -0.05 -37.39 23.64
C GLN A 773 -1.39 -37.45 24.47
N GLY A 774 -1.96 -36.26 24.75
CA GLY A 774 -3.43 -36.00 24.80
C GLY A 774 -4.01 -34.77 25.58
N GLN A 775 -4.01 -33.55 24.98
CA GLN A 775 -4.85 -32.31 25.17
C GLN A 775 -5.18 -31.67 26.58
N PRO A 776 -5.88 -30.49 26.67
CA PRO A 776 -5.43 -29.08 26.86
C PRO A 776 -5.89 -28.48 28.24
N PRO A 777 -6.02 -27.16 28.58
CA PRO A 777 -5.50 -25.82 28.16
C PRO A 777 -4.83 -25.09 29.41
N PRO A 778 -4.97 -23.77 29.77
CA PRO A 778 -4.88 -22.43 29.13
C PRO A 778 -3.80 -21.47 29.76
N GLN A 779 -3.73 -20.20 29.29
CA GLN A 779 -3.28 -18.95 29.96
C GLN A 779 -1.88 -18.79 30.62
N GLY A 780 -1.15 -17.76 30.15
CA GLY A 780 -0.71 -16.63 31.01
C GLY A 780 0.62 -16.72 31.79
N GLY A 781 1.60 -15.91 31.37
CA GLY A 781 2.38 -15.04 32.27
C GLY A 781 3.55 -15.65 33.06
N TYR A 782 4.78 -15.47 32.57
CA TYR A 782 5.96 -15.35 33.42
C TYR A 782 6.86 -14.21 32.93
N ALA A 783 7.00 -13.22 33.81
CA ALA A 783 8.10 -12.25 33.79
C ALA A 783 9.41 -12.94 34.22
N PRO A 784 10.57 -12.58 33.64
CA PRO A 784 11.87 -12.84 34.22
C PRO A 784 12.40 -11.62 35.02
N PRO A 785 13.21 -11.84 36.07
CA PRO A 785 13.73 -10.80 36.94
C PRO A 785 15.05 -10.18 36.46
N TYR A 786 15.31 -9.02 37.05
CA TYR A 786 16.42 -8.08 36.88
C TYR A 786 17.84 -8.61 37.13
N GLY A 787 18.80 -8.03 36.40
CA GLY A 787 20.25 -8.09 36.67
C GLY A 787 21.09 -7.12 35.83
N TYR A 788 21.22 -5.88 36.32
CA TYR A 788 22.28 -4.84 36.18
C TYR A 788 23.18 -4.73 34.93
N ALA A 789 23.14 -3.54 34.28
CA ALA A 789 24.31 -2.90 33.68
C ALA A 789 24.17 -1.35 33.59
N GLN A 790 25.08 -0.66 34.27
CA GLN A 790 25.76 0.63 34.01
C GLN A 790 25.14 1.65 33.03
N GLY A 791 24.90 2.88 33.54
CA GLY A 791 24.39 4.03 32.78
C GLY A 791 25.47 4.96 32.19
N PRO A 792 25.13 5.82 31.21
CA PRO A 792 26.02 6.85 30.65
C PRO A 792 25.78 8.27 31.24
N PRO A 793 26.76 9.20 31.08
CA PRO A 793 26.84 10.49 31.81
C PRO A 793 26.01 11.65 31.17
N PRO A 794 25.88 12.81 31.86
CA PRO A 794 24.81 13.79 31.60
C PRO A 794 25.18 14.91 30.59
N PRO A 795 24.18 15.59 29.97
CA PRO A 795 24.43 16.77 29.16
C PRO A 795 24.25 18.08 29.94
N HIS A 796 25.24 18.96 29.83
CA HIS A 796 25.17 20.37 30.25
C HIS A 796 24.39 21.20 29.23
N GLY A 797 23.51 22.08 29.73
CA GLY A 797 22.77 23.05 28.92
C GLY A 797 23.44 24.42 28.85
N TYR A 798 23.03 25.21 27.86
CA TYR A 798 23.03 26.68 27.89
C TYR A 798 21.79 27.22 27.16
N TYR A 799 21.10 28.14 27.84
CA TYR A 799 19.91 28.86 27.40
C TYR A 799 20.27 30.05 26.49
N GLN A 800 19.40 30.39 25.53
CA GLN A 800 18.98 31.77 25.28
C GLN A 800 17.58 31.79 24.62
N GLN A 801 16.68 32.59 25.21
CA GLN A 801 15.27 32.78 24.82
C GLN A 801 15.12 33.92 23.82
N ALA A 802 14.18 33.79 22.88
CA ALA A 802 13.59 34.90 22.13
C ALA A 802 12.05 34.83 22.20
N PRO A 803 11.32 35.96 22.34
CA PRO A 803 9.86 35.98 22.60
C PRO A 803 9.00 36.08 21.31
N PRO A 804 7.67 35.85 21.40
CA PRO A 804 6.80 35.60 20.25
C PRO A 804 6.13 36.89 19.72
N PRO A 805 5.68 36.93 18.45
CA PRO A 805 4.83 38.02 17.97
C PRO A 805 3.34 37.61 17.86
N GLY A 806 2.46 38.51 18.30
CA GLY A 806 1.02 38.45 18.06
C GLY A 806 0.39 39.83 17.90
N ALA A 807 -0.51 39.91 16.90
CA ALA A 807 -1.67 40.80 16.72
C ALA A 807 -1.52 42.30 16.32
N TYR A 808 -2.57 42.75 15.62
CA TYR A 808 -2.73 43.88 14.67
C TYR A 808 -3.09 45.27 15.27
N ALA A 809 -2.81 46.32 14.44
CA ALA A 809 -3.48 47.64 14.27
C ALA A 809 -3.02 48.89 15.08
N PRO A 810 -3.36 50.15 14.68
CA PRO A 810 -2.94 50.91 13.48
C PRO A 810 -2.40 52.37 13.82
N PRO A 811 -2.44 53.42 12.95
CA PRO A 811 -1.30 54.28 12.56
C PRO A 811 -1.17 55.65 13.29
N PRO A 812 -0.13 56.47 12.99
CA PRO A 812 -0.43 57.85 12.54
C PRO A 812 0.54 58.48 11.50
N GLN A 813 0.03 59.57 10.90
CA GLN A 813 0.56 60.43 9.83
C GLN A 813 1.68 61.43 10.22
N GLY A 814 2.34 61.98 9.19
CA GLY A 814 2.90 63.35 9.15
C GLY A 814 3.98 63.54 8.05
N TYR A 815 3.66 63.92 6.80
CA TYR A 815 3.57 65.31 6.25
C TYR A 815 4.92 66.08 6.24
N HIS A 816 5.53 66.51 5.12
CA HIS A 816 5.20 67.65 4.18
C HIS A 816 6.44 67.90 3.22
N PRO A 817 6.47 68.85 2.23
CA PRO A 817 5.85 68.91 0.88
C PRO A 817 6.87 69.40 -0.25
N PRO A 818 6.56 70.26 -1.28
CA PRO A 818 6.11 70.02 -2.69
C PRO A 818 7.02 70.72 -3.79
N PRO A 819 6.58 71.26 -4.97
CA PRO A 819 6.06 70.73 -6.28
C PRO A 819 6.84 71.29 -7.54
N PRO A 820 6.26 71.64 -8.73
CA PRO A 820 5.76 70.84 -9.90
C PRO A 820 6.33 71.29 -11.29
N HIS A 821 5.66 70.89 -12.40
CA HIS A 821 5.72 71.26 -13.84
C HIS A 821 6.25 70.14 -14.77
N GLY A 822 5.66 69.74 -15.91
CA GLY A 822 4.48 70.17 -16.68
C GLY A 822 4.72 69.95 -18.20
N TYR A 823 3.67 69.48 -18.90
CA TYR A 823 3.38 69.54 -20.37
C TYR A 823 3.65 68.34 -21.33
N ALA A 824 2.63 68.13 -22.19
CA ALA A 824 2.25 67.01 -23.08
C ALA A 824 2.77 67.19 -24.55
N PRO A 825 2.15 66.67 -25.68
CA PRO A 825 1.20 65.55 -25.98
C PRO A 825 1.56 64.70 -27.25
N GLN A 826 0.76 63.66 -27.64
CA GLN A 826 0.32 63.23 -29.03
C GLN A 826 -0.27 61.76 -29.10
N PRO A 827 -0.98 61.29 -30.18
CA PRO A 827 -2.30 60.61 -30.06
C PRO A 827 -2.58 59.31 -30.91
N TYR A 828 -3.73 58.67 -30.64
CA TYR A 828 -4.76 57.93 -31.47
C TYR A 828 -4.51 56.75 -32.46
N TYR A 829 -5.57 55.90 -32.55
CA TYR A 829 -5.95 54.73 -33.42
C TYR A 829 -5.44 53.34 -32.98
N GLY A 830 -6.18 52.21 -33.03
CA GLY A 830 -7.51 51.81 -33.51
C GLY A 830 -7.61 50.25 -33.49
N ALA A 831 -8.81 49.67 -33.38
CA ALA A 831 -9.14 48.26 -33.05
C ALA A 831 -8.83 47.16 -34.13
N PRO A 832 -8.97 45.85 -33.79
CA PRO A 832 -9.22 44.81 -34.79
C PRO A 832 -10.49 43.93 -34.55
N PRO A 833 -10.98 43.20 -35.59
CA PRO A 833 -12.30 42.52 -35.65
C PRO A 833 -12.29 40.98 -35.38
N PRO A 834 -13.45 40.28 -35.42
CA PRO A 834 -13.57 38.84 -35.14
C PRO A 834 -13.88 37.93 -36.38
N GLN A 835 -13.85 36.61 -36.13
CA GLN A 835 -14.42 35.43 -36.87
C GLN A 835 -13.59 34.71 -37.96
N GLY A 836 -13.50 33.38 -37.83
CA GLY A 836 -13.01 32.44 -38.85
C GLY A 836 -13.03 30.97 -38.39
N TYR A 837 -13.96 30.18 -38.94
CA TYR A 837 -14.18 28.74 -38.74
C TYR A 837 -13.03 27.86 -39.30
N TYR A 838 -12.69 26.75 -38.63
CA TYR A 838 -11.86 25.67 -39.20
C TYR A 838 -12.64 24.35 -39.27
N GLN A 839 -12.75 23.79 -40.48
CA GLN A 839 -13.15 22.41 -40.78
C GLN A 839 -11.91 21.51 -40.97
N PRO A 840 -12.02 20.18 -40.74
CA PRO A 840 -10.94 19.22 -40.95
C PRO A 840 -10.88 18.65 -42.39
N PRO A 841 -9.69 18.23 -42.90
CA PRO A 841 -9.52 17.58 -44.21
C PRO A 841 -9.66 16.03 -44.18
N PRO A 842 -9.88 15.37 -45.34
CA PRO A 842 -10.43 14.00 -45.48
C PRO A 842 -9.39 12.84 -45.43
N PRO A 843 -9.84 11.57 -45.29
CA PRO A 843 -8.96 10.42 -45.12
C PRO A 843 -8.48 9.79 -46.45
N HIS A 844 -7.19 9.44 -46.52
CA HIS A 844 -6.58 8.70 -47.64
C HIS A 844 -6.37 7.21 -47.32
N GLY A 845 -7.10 6.36 -48.05
CA GLY A 845 -6.62 5.20 -48.81
C GLY A 845 -5.67 4.17 -48.17
N TYR A 846 -6.22 2.99 -47.86
CA TYR A 846 -5.50 1.74 -47.65
C TYR A 846 -4.88 1.21 -48.97
N GLY A 847 -3.58 0.91 -48.95
CA GLY A 847 -2.90 0.09 -49.96
C GLY A 847 -2.41 -1.22 -49.34
N GLN A 848 -2.95 -2.35 -49.83
CA GLN A 848 -2.45 -3.69 -49.53
C GLN A 848 -1.11 -3.94 -50.25
N GLN A 849 -0.14 -4.53 -49.54
CA GLN A 849 0.87 -5.38 -50.14
C GLN A 849 1.09 -6.64 -49.30
N GLN A 850 1.00 -7.77 -49.99
CA GLN A 850 1.09 -9.14 -49.52
C GLN A 850 2.56 -9.53 -49.27
N GLN A 851 2.82 -10.31 -48.22
CA GLN A 851 4.03 -11.13 -48.05
C GLN A 851 3.60 -12.55 -47.66
N PRO A 852 4.21 -13.62 -48.22
CA PRO A 852 3.70 -14.97 -48.10
C PRO A 852 4.26 -15.74 -46.88
N TYR A 853 3.35 -16.46 -46.21
CA TYR A 853 3.63 -17.41 -45.13
C TYR A 853 4.22 -18.72 -45.68
N GLN A 854 5.34 -19.19 -45.11
CA GLN A 854 5.82 -20.57 -45.23
C GLN A 854 5.43 -21.38 -43.98
N PRO A 855 4.96 -22.63 -44.11
CA PRO A 855 4.66 -23.50 -42.97
C PRO A 855 5.89 -24.30 -42.50
N PRO A 856 5.93 -24.72 -41.21
CA PRO A 856 7.05 -25.50 -40.66
C PRO A 856 6.95 -26.99 -41.02
N PRO A 857 8.08 -27.73 -41.09
CA PRO A 857 8.07 -29.15 -41.37
C PRO A 857 7.77 -29.99 -40.12
N ARG A 858 7.00 -31.05 -40.32
CA ARG A 858 6.78 -32.14 -39.38
C ARG A 858 8.06 -32.98 -39.22
N ARG A 859 8.55 -33.14 -37.99
CA ARG A 859 8.81 -34.43 -37.34
C ARG A 859 9.01 -34.24 -35.84
#